data_AF-R0K8J5-F1
#
_entry.id   AF-R0K8J5-F1
#
_cell.length_a   1.000
_cell.length_b   1.000
_cell.length_c   1.000
_cell.angle_alpha   90.00
_cell.angle_beta   90.00
_cell.angle_gamma   90.00
#
_symmetry.space_group_name_H-M   'P 1'
#
loop_
_entity.id
_entity.type
_entity.pdbx_description
1 polymer ?
#
loop_
_entity_poly.entity_id
_entity_poly.type
_entity_poly.pdbx_seq_one_letter_code
_entity_poly.pdbx_strand_id
1 'polypeptide(L)'
;VAIPSQLYHPFSETVCLQLSRKQAAPIHVTVTLQSKAGNATLITQTISQLVFFHCTSFQVPPPVGQPEEVAFIEITALGADSEVQKKQKVLIKHAEKKTLIQTDKPVYKPGQIVKLRIVTLDQNFIASNETDPKRNRIAQWLNVTPVGGIVDLSFPLAAEAPVGEYTIKMPDRTHTFSVEEYVLTKFSVSIQMPQVVTILEETFHLHICGMYTYGKPVQGSVKAVVCRKHIQYKRKSPKAKRSICKDYTGKTNEDGCFTTEVHVKTYHQKRTDNYDFNLEVVAALKESGTGVEFNTTENCKVTFGITTLQFWGTSYYYQQGAPYYGNLELRSGNGTHLKNKKVILTVSYGSRKQTKTYFTDDTGMASFILETSAWNNSEVRLQAKTQPEEFSSQNARVSYGTASLTLRAFYSSSRSSVRIQPVQAVLPCGDVQQVTVNYHLLATELGDGAARAEFYHLVSAGQHRQRGQYSGTFKISLPIDIISPMAMLFVYTTFPEGQVAADSFSLKVSKCFRNHVKLGFSDTVALPGSAVHLHLQAAPRSLCSIRAVDQSVLLLRPEAELSRANVSLRLSPADIGKMPFEYLITVTGGVTTQGGLYVGRWGQRQTPDIPLPPLKSAFFSSPSFPQNSGLTFLTSLKIKSPIECRTQTTFYDYMYYAVEHAESEHIELGSKAGPVRAWFPETFIWSLVPINDSGSAELSVTVPDSITDWSAMTFCTSETHGLGISETTSLRSFKPFFVEPILPYSIFRGESFPLTVKVFNYLKQCMVLQLSLMNSSDFEFVHANVRFTVCLCPDSAKTFFWDVKATKLGKVNFTVTAEVIDQKDVCTESTAVVPESGGKDTVVKHLLVKVKGLLEEKTHTSLLCPKGTSASETITFTLPENMVLGTERAHISFLGDILGTALDNIDELLQMSSGCGEQNMVHFAPNVFITRYLQETGQLTPEIKQKAIGYLESGYQRQLLYKHADGSYSAFGEGSEPGNTWLTALVLKTFSQAQDFIHIDEQNIKDAASALIKSQTPSGCFKSVGKLFNNGLMGAVEEGLGLSSAIITALIHAGTPRSDPAVQKALKCITDLVNADSSSSNLYSLALAANAFAVAGDKALKQKILKRLDKAAIRSDAQIFWSQQSKQEEDSLHWYRAPSVDVELTSSILMAHISKSSLSSDEIRKASQIVSWLIKQQNPYGGFASTQDTVVALEALALYATKTFSKDGPDLQVSLSSEGFSKNIRVDNTNRLLLQTVELPAIPRDYTVHVQGHGCLFLQVI
;
A
#
# COMPACT_ATOMS: atom_id res chain seq x y z
N VAL A 1 -22.81 -5.31 -38.10
CA VAL A 1 -22.02 -4.28 -37.37
C VAL A 1 -21.33 -4.93 -36.18
N ALA A 2 -20.08 -4.60 -35.94
CA ALA A 2 -19.30 -4.99 -34.77
C ALA A 2 -18.75 -3.73 -34.07
N ILE A 3 -18.87 -3.67 -32.74
CA ILE A 3 -18.41 -2.56 -31.89
C ILE A 3 -17.98 -3.12 -30.52
N PRO A 4 -17.01 -2.52 -29.80
CA PRO A 4 -16.73 -2.89 -28.42
C PRO A 4 -17.96 -2.82 -27.53
N SER A 5 -18.09 -3.78 -26.61
CA SER A 5 -19.20 -3.82 -25.65
C SER A 5 -19.08 -2.75 -24.56
N GLN A 6 -17.85 -2.34 -24.27
CA GLN A 6 -17.49 -1.25 -23.36
C GLN A 6 -16.72 -0.18 -24.15
N LEU A 7 -17.10 1.08 -24.00
CA LEU A 7 -16.55 2.25 -24.67
C LEU A 7 -15.94 3.17 -23.61
N TYR A 8 -14.70 3.61 -23.78
CA TYR A 8 -13.99 4.42 -22.80
C TYR A 8 -13.84 5.88 -23.24
N HIS A 9 -14.39 6.82 -22.47
CA HIS A 9 -14.18 8.25 -22.65
C HIS A 9 -12.87 8.70 -21.97
N PRO A 10 -12.03 9.54 -22.60
CA PRO A 10 -12.17 10.25 -23.88
C PRO A 10 -11.44 9.56 -25.05
N PHE A 11 -11.33 8.23 -25.04
CA PHE A 11 -10.61 7.53 -26.09
C PHE A 11 -11.47 7.37 -27.35
N SER A 12 -10.80 7.17 -28.49
CA SER A 12 -11.44 6.82 -29.74
C SER A 12 -11.63 5.31 -29.85
N GLU A 13 -12.84 4.89 -30.21
CA GLU A 13 -13.20 3.49 -30.41
C GLU A 13 -13.57 3.23 -31.87
N THR A 14 -13.45 1.99 -32.33
CA THR A 14 -13.68 1.63 -33.74
C THR A 14 -14.96 0.83 -33.91
N VAL A 15 -15.79 1.21 -34.88
CA VAL A 15 -17.01 0.50 -35.30
C VAL A 15 -16.88 0.02 -36.73
N CYS A 16 -17.28 -1.23 -36.99
CA CYS A 16 -17.17 -1.87 -38.30
C CYS A 16 -18.54 -2.32 -38.84
N LEU A 17 -18.83 -1.95 -40.09
CA LEU A 17 -20.00 -2.36 -40.86
C LEU A 17 -19.60 -3.38 -41.93
N GLN A 18 -20.31 -4.51 -41.97
CA GLN A 18 -20.22 -5.50 -43.05
C GLN A 18 -21.61 -5.75 -43.64
N LEU A 19 -21.68 -5.82 -44.96
CA LEU A 19 -22.87 -6.15 -45.73
C LEU A 19 -22.51 -7.18 -46.82
N SER A 20 -23.33 -8.22 -46.96
CA SER A 20 -23.23 -9.24 -48.01
C SER A 20 -24.62 -9.53 -48.57
N ARG A 21 -24.80 -9.48 -49.90
CA ARG A 21 -26.11 -9.53 -50.57
C ARG A 21 -26.06 -10.33 -51.87
N LYS A 22 -27.22 -10.88 -52.27
CA LYS A 22 -27.41 -11.64 -53.52
C LYS A 22 -27.67 -10.75 -54.75
N GLN A 23 -28.12 -9.50 -54.56
CA GLN A 23 -28.47 -8.56 -55.66
C GLN A 23 -27.94 -7.14 -55.37
N ALA A 24 -27.49 -6.46 -56.42
CA ALA A 24 -26.82 -5.15 -56.35
C ALA A 24 -27.82 -3.98 -56.46
N ALA A 25 -28.78 -3.89 -55.53
CA ALA A 25 -29.66 -2.72 -55.39
C ALA A 25 -29.08 -1.73 -54.37
N PRO A 26 -29.13 -0.40 -54.58
CA PRO A 26 -28.62 0.58 -53.61
C PRO A 26 -29.38 0.51 -52.28
N ILE A 27 -28.65 0.42 -51.17
CA ILE A 27 -29.20 0.55 -49.80
C ILE A 27 -28.50 1.70 -49.08
N HIS A 28 -29.28 2.51 -48.39
CA HIS A 28 -28.79 3.51 -47.44
C HIS A 28 -28.68 2.89 -46.05
N VAL A 29 -27.46 2.82 -45.51
CA VAL A 29 -27.21 2.31 -44.16
C VAL A 29 -26.76 3.43 -43.24
N THR A 30 -27.41 3.54 -42.08
CA THR A 30 -27.07 4.48 -41.01
C THR A 30 -26.80 3.71 -39.72
N VAL A 31 -25.70 4.01 -39.04
CA VAL A 31 -25.35 3.47 -37.72
C VAL A 31 -25.28 4.63 -36.73
N THR A 32 -26.08 4.58 -35.67
CA THR A 32 -26.20 5.66 -34.67
C THR A 32 -25.94 5.15 -33.25
N LEU A 33 -25.18 5.91 -32.46
CA LEU A 33 -25.03 5.72 -31.02
C LEU A 33 -25.99 6.65 -30.30
N GLN A 34 -27.00 6.08 -29.64
CA GLN A 34 -27.98 6.77 -28.83
C GLN A 34 -27.51 6.80 -27.38
N SER A 35 -27.02 7.96 -26.93
CA SER A 35 -26.63 8.23 -25.54
C SER A 35 -27.57 9.27 -24.93
N LYS A 36 -27.59 9.36 -23.60
CA LYS A 36 -28.31 10.41 -22.86
C LYS A 36 -27.76 11.82 -23.15
N ALA A 37 -26.49 11.93 -23.59
CA ALA A 37 -25.89 13.17 -24.05
C ALA A 37 -26.37 13.62 -25.44
N GLY A 38 -26.95 12.69 -26.23
CA GLY A 38 -27.42 12.93 -27.59
C GLY A 38 -27.19 11.74 -28.52
N ASN A 39 -27.80 11.81 -29.72
CA ASN A 39 -27.63 10.79 -30.76
C ASN A 39 -26.46 11.18 -31.66
N ALA A 40 -25.42 10.33 -31.72
CA ALA A 40 -24.27 10.50 -32.60
C ALA A 40 -24.35 9.54 -33.79
N THR A 41 -24.34 10.06 -35.01
CA THR A 41 -24.30 9.23 -36.23
C THR A 41 -22.86 8.85 -36.54
N LEU A 42 -22.56 7.55 -36.47
CA LEU A 42 -21.20 7.01 -36.63
C LEU A 42 -20.88 6.66 -38.09
N ILE A 43 -21.83 6.06 -38.81
CA ILE A 43 -21.66 5.69 -40.23
C ILE A 43 -22.95 6.07 -40.98
N THR A 44 -22.81 6.70 -42.15
CA THR A 44 -23.90 6.93 -43.10
C THR A 44 -23.38 6.74 -44.51
N GLN A 45 -23.83 5.69 -45.21
CA GLN A 45 -23.36 5.39 -46.57
C GLN A 45 -24.43 4.76 -47.45
N THR A 46 -24.36 5.07 -48.75
CA THR A 46 -25.15 4.41 -49.81
C THR A 46 -24.30 3.32 -50.45
N ILE A 47 -24.74 2.07 -50.32
CA ILE A 47 -23.97 0.90 -50.72
C ILE A 47 -24.67 0.20 -51.88
N SER A 48 -24.02 0.17 -53.05
CA SER A 48 -24.48 -0.54 -54.25
C SER A 48 -23.70 -1.83 -54.52
N GLN A 49 -22.63 -2.08 -53.75
CA GLN A 49 -21.79 -3.28 -53.89
C GLN A 49 -22.46 -4.51 -53.27
N LEU A 50 -22.27 -5.68 -53.89
CA LEU A 50 -22.77 -6.97 -53.37
C LEU A 50 -22.13 -7.35 -52.03
N VAL A 51 -20.86 -6.98 -51.84
CA VAL A 51 -20.12 -7.18 -50.59
C VAL A 51 -19.44 -5.87 -50.22
N PHE A 52 -19.69 -5.39 -49.00
CA PHE A 52 -19.18 -4.12 -48.50
C PHE A 52 -18.69 -4.29 -47.06
N PHE A 53 -17.51 -3.75 -46.76
CA PHE A 53 -16.94 -3.73 -45.42
C PHE A 53 -16.23 -2.40 -45.17
N HIS A 54 -16.53 -1.74 -44.06
CA HIS A 54 -15.94 -0.46 -43.70
C HIS A 54 -15.90 -0.29 -42.17
N CYS A 55 -14.78 0.21 -41.64
CA CYS A 55 -14.67 0.60 -40.24
C CYS A 55 -14.36 2.09 -40.13
N THR A 56 -14.89 2.73 -39.09
CA THR A 56 -14.55 4.11 -38.74
C THR A 56 -14.28 4.21 -37.25
N SER A 57 -13.37 5.10 -36.87
CA SER A 57 -13.09 5.42 -35.47
C SER A 57 -13.87 6.67 -35.07
N PHE A 58 -14.39 6.69 -33.84
CA PHE A 58 -15.17 7.79 -33.30
C PHE A 58 -14.78 8.09 -31.86
N GLN A 59 -14.92 9.35 -31.46
CA GLN A 59 -14.69 9.79 -30.08
C GLN A 59 -15.87 9.42 -29.18
N VAL A 60 -15.59 8.76 -28.06
CA VAL A 60 -16.64 8.30 -27.14
C VAL A 60 -17.18 9.49 -26.32
N PRO A 61 -18.51 9.72 -26.31
CA PRO A 61 -19.10 10.82 -25.56
C PRO A 61 -19.00 10.58 -24.03
N PRO A 62 -19.01 11.63 -23.20
CA PRO A 62 -18.94 11.49 -21.75
C PRO A 62 -20.23 10.85 -21.19
N PRO A 63 -20.15 9.93 -20.22
CA PRO A 63 -21.32 9.30 -19.61
C PRO A 63 -22.13 10.28 -18.76
N VAL A 64 -23.47 10.24 -18.86
CA VAL A 64 -24.38 11.17 -18.17
C VAL A 64 -25.09 10.51 -16.98
N GLY A 65 -24.76 10.98 -15.76
CA GLY A 65 -25.55 10.76 -14.54
C GLY A 65 -25.01 9.75 -13.51
N GLN A 66 -23.93 9.02 -13.79
CA GLN A 66 -23.16 8.10 -12.91
C GLN A 66 -21.79 7.84 -13.58
N PRO A 67 -20.76 7.23 -12.93
CA PRO A 67 -19.47 6.95 -13.59
C PRO A 67 -19.56 6.06 -14.84
N GLU A 68 -20.70 5.40 -15.06
CA GLU A 68 -20.99 4.55 -16.20
C GLU A 68 -22.37 4.86 -16.79
N GLU A 69 -22.51 4.80 -18.12
CA GLU A 69 -23.77 4.98 -18.85
C GLU A 69 -24.05 3.79 -19.77
N VAL A 70 -25.27 3.25 -19.71
CA VAL A 70 -25.74 2.28 -20.72
C VAL A 70 -26.35 3.05 -21.90
N ALA A 71 -25.71 2.96 -23.06
CA ALA A 71 -26.15 3.54 -24.33
C ALA A 71 -26.65 2.46 -25.30
N PHE A 72 -27.27 2.87 -26.41
CA PHE A 72 -27.74 1.97 -27.46
C PHE A 72 -27.04 2.24 -28.78
N ILE A 73 -26.55 1.19 -29.43
CA ILE A 73 -26.13 1.24 -30.83
C ILE A 73 -27.29 0.76 -31.70
N GLU A 74 -27.62 1.52 -32.73
CA GLU A 74 -28.70 1.26 -33.67
C GLU A 74 -28.16 1.20 -35.11
N ILE A 75 -28.68 0.26 -35.89
CA ILE A 75 -28.49 0.22 -37.34
C ILE A 75 -29.84 0.31 -38.04
N THR A 76 -29.92 1.19 -39.04
CA THR A 76 -31.06 1.35 -39.94
C THR A 76 -30.57 1.16 -41.37
N ALA A 77 -31.14 0.20 -42.10
CA ALA A 77 -30.85 -0.05 -43.51
C ALA A 77 -32.13 0.11 -44.34
N LEU A 78 -32.12 1.08 -45.25
CA LEU A 78 -33.24 1.44 -46.13
C LEU A 78 -32.93 1.01 -47.57
N GLY A 79 -33.69 0.05 -48.09
CA GLY A 79 -33.71 -0.34 -49.51
C GLY A 79 -35.02 0.03 -50.20
N ALA A 80 -35.10 -0.18 -51.51
CA ALA A 80 -36.26 0.21 -52.33
C ALA A 80 -37.61 -0.34 -51.81
N ASP A 81 -37.64 -1.57 -51.31
CA ASP A 81 -38.86 -2.25 -50.82
C ASP A 81 -38.73 -2.84 -49.39
N SER A 82 -37.67 -2.50 -48.63
CA SER A 82 -37.46 -3.07 -47.29
C SER A 82 -36.66 -2.16 -46.35
N GLU A 83 -37.12 -2.07 -45.10
CA GLU A 83 -36.44 -1.38 -44.00
C GLU A 83 -36.05 -2.40 -42.92
N VAL A 84 -34.78 -2.39 -42.51
CA VAL A 84 -34.28 -3.24 -41.42
C VAL A 84 -33.68 -2.36 -40.33
N GLN A 85 -34.28 -2.44 -39.13
CA GLN A 85 -33.83 -1.71 -37.95
C GLN A 85 -33.45 -2.69 -36.83
N LYS A 86 -32.31 -2.47 -36.18
CA LYS A 86 -31.87 -3.30 -35.04
C LYS A 86 -31.12 -2.46 -34.01
N LYS A 87 -31.43 -2.70 -32.72
CA LYS A 87 -30.83 -2.01 -31.57
C LYS A 87 -30.12 -2.97 -30.62
N GLN A 88 -29.06 -2.52 -29.97
CA GLN A 88 -28.32 -3.30 -28.97
C GLN A 88 -27.67 -2.39 -27.91
N LYS A 89 -27.55 -2.85 -26.66
CA LYS A 89 -26.94 -2.09 -25.54
C LYS A 89 -25.40 -2.14 -25.59
N VAL A 90 -24.75 -1.02 -25.24
CA VAL A 90 -23.31 -0.86 -25.00
C VAL A 90 -23.08 -0.04 -23.72
N LEU A 91 -21.93 -0.19 -23.08
CA LEU A 91 -21.60 0.50 -21.83
C LEU A 91 -20.53 1.58 -22.10
N ILE A 92 -20.77 2.81 -21.65
CA ILE A 92 -19.83 3.94 -21.73
C ILE A 92 -19.26 4.17 -20.33
N LYS A 93 -17.94 4.27 -20.20
CA LYS A 93 -17.24 4.53 -18.92
C LYS A 93 -16.18 5.61 -19.06
N HIS A 94 -15.82 6.24 -17.96
CA HIS A 94 -14.56 7.00 -17.90
C HIS A 94 -13.36 6.05 -17.90
N ALA A 95 -12.32 6.41 -18.64
CA ALA A 95 -11.02 5.78 -18.50
C ALA A 95 -10.49 5.96 -17.06
N GLU A 96 -10.10 4.87 -16.41
CA GLU A 96 -9.47 4.94 -15.10
C GLU A 96 -8.11 5.63 -15.19
N LYS A 97 -7.94 6.64 -14.35
CA LYS A 97 -6.67 7.35 -14.17
C LYS A 97 -5.70 6.45 -13.44
N LYS A 98 -4.45 6.40 -13.90
CA LYS A 98 -3.39 5.62 -13.23
C LYS A 98 -2.23 6.52 -12.88
N THR A 99 -2.01 6.69 -11.59
CA THR A 99 -0.89 7.44 -11.03
C THR A 99 0.24 6.49 -10.66
N LEU A 100 1.50 6.87 -10.92
CA LEU A 100 2.72 6.22 -10.45
C LEU A 100 3.50 7.19 -9.56
N ILE A 101 3.95 6.71 -8.40
CA ILE A 101 4.82 7.46 -7.47
C ILE A 101 6.15 6.71 -7.39
N GLN A 102 7.26 7.42 -7.56
CA GLN A 102 8.63 6.91 -7.41
C GLN A 102 9.42 7.83 -6.49
N THR A 103 10.04 7.28 -5.44
CA THR A 103 11.05 7.97 -4.64
C THR A 103 12.46 7.66 -5.14
N ASP A 104 13.45 8.49 -4.81
CA ASP A 104 14.84 8.21 -5.16
C ASP A 104 15.39 6.97 -4.44
N LYS A 105 14.93 6.72 -3.20
CA LYS A 105 15.27 5.51 -2.45
C LYS A 105 14.12 5.06 -1.53
N PRO A 106 14.11 3.79 -1.10
CA PRO A 106 13.03 3.27 -0.25
C PRO A 106 13.21 3.56 1.25
N VAL A 107 14.44 3.87 1.70
CA VAL A 107 14.79 4.12 3.11
C VAL A 107 15.63 5.40 3.24
N TYR A 108 15.25 6.27 4.16
CA TYR A 108 15.91 7.55 4.44
C TYR A 108 16.43 7.60 5.88
N LYS A 109 17.44 8.43 6.13
CA LYS A 109 17.88 8.79 7.48
C LYS A 109 17.18 10.07 7.92
N PRO A 110 17.00 10.30 9.23
CA PRO A 110 16.62 11.61 9.74
C PRO A 110 17.55 12.72 9.18
N GLY A 111 16.98 13.87 8.82
CA GLY A 111 17.70 15.00 8.22
C GLY A 111 17.95 14.91 6.72
N GLN A 112 17.56 13.82 6.05
CA GLN A 112 17.73 13.68 4.59
C GLN A 112 16.58 14.29 3.80
N ILE A 113 16.83 14.62 2.53
CA ILE A 113 15.80 15.12 1.61
C ILE A 113 15.20 13.93 0.86
N VAL A 114 13.88 13.76 0.99
CA VAL A 114 13.07 12.83 0.20
C VAL A 114 12.84 13.44 -1.17
N LYS A 115 13.31 12.78 -2.23
CA LYS A 115 13.03 13.19 -3.61
C LYS A 115 11.99 12.25 -4.20
N LEU A 116 10.93 12.80 -4.79
CA LEU A 116 9.84 12.00 -5.34
C LEU A 116 9.35 12.55 -6.68
N ARG A 117 8.99 11.63 -7.57
CA ARG A 117 8.39 11.89 -8.88
C ARG A 117 7.02 11.25 -8.96
N ILE A 118 6.07 12.01 -9.45
CA ILE A 118 4.68 11.58 -9.66
C ILE A 118 4.37 11.67 -11.15
N VAL A 119 3.82 10.60 -11.69
CA VAL A 119 3.37 10.53 -13.09
C VAL A 119 1.92 10.07 -13.09
N THR A 120 1.02 10.95 -13.51
CA THR A 120 -0.39 10.62 -13.75
C THR A 120 -0.60 10.60 -15.25
N LEU A 121 -1.23 9.54 -15.77
CA LEU A 121 -1.44 9.37 -17.21
C LEU A 121 -2.56 10.28 -17.79
N ASP A 122 -2.94 11.35 -17.08
CA ASP A 122 -3.86 12.43 -17.49
C ASP A 122 -3.49 13.79 -16.87
N GLN A 123 -4.17 14.87 -17.31
CA GLN A 123 -3.76 16.27 -17.08
C GLN A 123 -4.20 16.88 -15.73
N ASN A 124 -4.98 16.20 -14.88
CA ASN A 124 -5.51 16.82 -13.66
C ASN A 124 -4.78 16.28 -12.41
N PHE A 125 -3.59 16.81 -12.16
CA PHE A 125 -2.78 16.51 -10.98
C PHE A 125 -3.41 17.17 -9.74
N ILE A 126 -4.01 16.35 -8.87
CA ILE A 126 -4.54 16.80 -7.57
C ILE A 126 -3.56 16.39 -6.46
N ALA A 127 -3.37 17.32 -5.53
CA ALA A 127 -2.40 17.38 -4.44
C ALA A 127 -1.95 16.09 -3.74
N SER A 128 -0.66 16.08 -3.34
CA SER A 128 -0.03 15.05 -2.50
C SER A 128 0.00 15.48 -1.03
N ASN A 129 -0.34 14.55 -0.13
CA ASN A 129 -0.20 14.68 1.32
C ASN A 129 0.88 13.70 1.81
N GLU A 130 1.91 14.20 2.50
CA GLU A 130 2.85 13.36 3.22
C GLU A 130 2.45 13.25 4.69
N THR A 131 2.45 12.01 5.20
CA THR A 131 2.17 11.75 6.61
C THR A 131 3.33 11.00 7.27
N ASP A 132 3.69 11.43 8.48
CA ASP A 132 4.71 10.79 9.33
C ASP A 132 4.24 9.39 9.87
N PRO A 133 5.08 8.65 10.62
CA PRO A 133 4.71 7.35 11.21
C PRO A 133 3.57 7.41 12.22
N LYS A 134 3.30 8.59 12.79
CA LYS A 134 2.17 8.87 13.68
C LYS A 134 0.94 9.35 12.92
N ARG A 135 1.02 9.40 11.58
CA ARG A 135 0.01 9.85 10.62
C ARG A 135 -0.24 11.36 10.59
N ASN A 136 0.61 12.18 11.20
CA ASN A 136 0.55 13.64 11.10
C ASN A 136 0.88 14.09 9.69
N ARG A 137 0.15 15.06 9.15
CA ARG A 137 0.48 15.65 7.84
C ARG A 137 1.67 16.60 7.99
N ILE A 138 2.79 16.26 7.39
CA ILE A 138 4.06 17.01 7.54
C ILE A 138 4.41 17.84 6.29
N ALA A 139 3.80 17.54 5.13
CA ALA A 139 3.90 18.35 3.92
C ALA A 139 2.67 18.18 3.01
N GLN A 140 2.36 19.24 2.24
CA GLN A 140 1.27 19.26 1.28
C GLN A 140 1.63 20.14 0.08
N TRP A 141 1.32 19.65 -1.13
CA TRP A 141 1.48 20.42 -2.37
C TRP A 141 0.16 20.49 -3.12
N LEU A 142 -0.38 21.69 -3.35
CA LEU A 142 -1.65 21.92 -4.05
C LEU A 142 -1.44 22.40 -5.49
N ASN A 143 -2.27 21.93 -6.44
CA ASN A 143 -2.34 22.41 -7.83
C ASN A 143 -0.99 22.47 -8.57
N VAL A 144 -0.14 21.45 -8.40
CA VAL A 144 1.17 21.39 -9.05
C VAL A 144 1.01 21.11 -10.54
N THR A 145 1.64 21.92 -11.39
CA THR A 145 1.62 21.74 -12.84
C THR A 145 2.74 20.78 -13.28
N PRO A 146 2.42 19.72 -14.05
CA PRO A 146 3.42 18.77 -14.53
C PRO A 146 4.26 19.38 -15.67
N VAL A 147 5.53 19.01 -15.74
CA VAL A 147 6.38 19.29 -16.92
C VAL A 147 6.57 17.98 -17.68
N GLY A 148 6.12 17.92 -18.94
CA GLY A 148 6.17 16.71 -19.75
C GLY A 148 5.42 15.51 -19.15
N GLY A 149 4.39 15.75 -18.32
CA GLY A 149 3.63 14.70 -17.63
C GLY A 149 4.27 14.18 -16.34
N ILE A 150 5.36 14.80 -15.87
CA ILE A 150 6.07 14.43 -14.64
C ILE A 150 6.03 15.60 -13.66
N VAL A 151 5.70 15.31 -12.41
CA VAL A 151 5.84 16.21 -11.26
C VAL A 151 7.08 15.78 -10.47
N ASP A 152 8.05 16.69 -10.27
CA ASP A 152 9.29 16.44 -9.51
C ASP A 152 9.26 17.29 -8.23
N LEU A 153 9.29 16.63 -7.07
CA LEU A 153 9.15 17.26 -5.76
C LEU A 153 10.30 16.85 -4.82
N SER A 154 10.53 17.66 -3.80
CA SER A 154 11.54 17.40 -2.77
C SER A 154 11.03 17.84 -1.40
N PHE A 155 11.26 17.02 -0.39
CA PHE A 155 10.84 17.24 0.99
C PHE A 155 11.99 17.03 1.96
N PRO A 156 12.45 18.06 2.70
CA PRO A 156 13.49 17.91 3.70
C PRO A 156 12.93 17.28 4.99
N LEU A 157 13.46 16.12 5.40
CA LEU A 157 13.18 15.56 6.73
C LEU A 157 13.91 16.38 7.80
N ALA A 158 13.26 16.59 8.94
CA ALA A 158 13.91 17.13 10.13
C ALA A 158 15.03 16.18 10.61
N ALA A 159 16.08 16.72 11.26
CA ALA A 159 17.16 15.90 11.83
C ALA A 159 16.66 14.95 12.93
N GLU A 160 15.53 15.28 13.55
CA GLU A 160 14.82 14.52 14.58
C GLU A 160 13.57 13.81 14.06
N ALA A 161 13.42 13.69 12.74
CA ALA A 161 12.26 13.03 12.14
C ALA A 161 12.04 11.62 12.76
N PRO A 162 10.83 11.30 13.24
CA PRO A 162 10.57 10.02 13.92
C PRO A 162 10.86 8.84 13.00
N VAL A 163 11.51 7.82 13.53
CA VAL A 163 11.78 6.57 12.81
C VAL A 163 10.47 5.81 12.60
N GLY A 164 10.26 5.29 11.38
CA GLY A 164 9.07 4.52 11.03
C GLY A 164 8.69 4.60 9.55
N GLU A 165 7.49 4.11 9.21
CA GLU A 165 6.98 4.13 7.84
C GLU A 165 6.23 5.45 7.57
N TYR A 166 6.69 6.17 6.55
CA TYR A 166 6.10 7.40 6.05
C TYR A 166 5.26 7.09 4.83
N THR A 167 4.18 7.84 4.65
CA THR A 167 3.21 7.57 3.59
C THR A 167 2.97 8.81 2.74
N ILE A 168 3.13 8.66 1.43
CA ILE A 168 2.74 9.62 0.39
C ILE A 168 1.35 9.24 -0.11
N LYS A 169 0.36 10.12 0.08
CA LYS A 169 -1.03 9.88 -0.31
C LYS A 169 -1.46 10.79 -1.46
N MET A 170 -2.06 10.17 -2.46
CA MET A 170 -2.81 10.78 -3.55
C MET A 170 -4.26 10.27 -3.56
N PRO A 171 -5.22 10.97 -4.18
CA PRO A 171 -6.64 10.58 -4.17
C PRO A 171 -6.92 9.14 -4.63
N ASP A 172 -6.13 8.64 -5.57
CA ASP A 172 -6.26 7.31 -6.19
C ASP A 172 -5.18 6.31 -5.73
N ARG A 173 -4.13 6.75 -5.01
CA ARG A 173 -2.96 5.91 -4.72
C ARG A 173 -2.20 6.27 -3.45
N THR A 174 -1.55 5.27 -2.87
CA THR A 174 -0.65 5.42 -1.72
C THR A 174 0.71 4.80 -2.01
N HIS A 175 1.79 5.46 -1.60
CA HIS A 175 3.16 4.97 -1.67
C HIS A 175 3.85 5.16 -0.31
N THR A 176 4.72 4.25 0.09
CA THR A 176 5.40 4.33 1.40
C THR A 176 6.92 4.26 1.26
N PHE A 177 7.61 4.93 2.17
CA PHE A 177 9.06 4.86 2.37
C PHE A 177 9.33 4.77 3.88
N SER A 178 10.47 4.22 4.31
CA SER A 178 10.82 4.20 5.74
C SER A 178 11.90 5.24 6.08
N VAL A 179 11.86 5.74 7.31
CA VAL A 179 12.93 6.56 7.90
C VAL A 179 13.53 5.78 9.05
N GLU A 180 14.84 5.50 8.98
CA GLU A 180 15.54 4.60 9.90
C GLU A 180 16.96 5.11 10.21
N GLU A 181 17.47 4.80 11.40
CA GLU A 181 18.89 4.99 11.74
C GLU A 181 19.68 3.76 11.28
N TYR A 182 20.32 3.84 10.11
CA TYR A 182 21.03 2.70 9.52
C TYR A 182 22.46 3.02 9.05
N VAL A 183 23.26 1.96 8.93
CA VAL A 183 24.56 1.98 8.24
C VAL A 183 24.46 1.07 7.02
N LEU A 184 24.96 1.52 5.87
CA LEU A 184 24.88 0.77 4.62
C LEU A 184 25.68 -0.53 4.71
N THR A 185 25.02 -1.66 4.41
CA THR A 185 25.65 -2.97 4.33
C THR A 185 26.45 -3.06 3.03
N LYS A 186 27.73 -3.42 3.13
CA LYS A 186 28.66 -3.46 1.97
C LYS A 186 28.74 -4.82 1.29
N PHE A 187 28.02 -5.80 1.82
CA PHE A 187 27.89 -7.12 1.23
C PHE A 187 26.48 -7.64 1.39
N SER A 188 26.08 -8.52 0.48
CA SER A 188 24.86 -9.30 0.56
C SER A 188 25.20 -10.76 0.88
N VAL A 189 24.23 -11.46 1.45
CA VAL A 189 24.29 -12.91 1.65
C VAL A 189 23.22 -13.52 0.78
N SER A 190 23.62 -14.42 -0.11
CA SER A 190 22.68 -15.19 -0.94
C SER A 190 22.61 -16.62 -0.44
N ILE A 191 21.39 -17.13 -0.28
CA ILE A 191 21.13 -18.54 0.00
C ILE A 191 20.75 -19.21 -1.32
N GLN A 192 21.66 -20.03 -1.83
CA GLN A 192 21.45 -20.86 -3.01
C GLN A 192 20.99 -22.24 -2.54
N MET A 193 19.72 -22.53 -2.79
CA MET A 193 19.10 -23.83 -2.53
C MET A 193 17.98 -24.09 -3.55
N PRO A 194 17.59 -25.37 -3.77
CA PRO A 194 16.44 -25.67 -4.62
C PRO A 194 15.16 -25.03 -4.09
N GLN A 195 14.41 -24.36 -4.98
CA GLN A 195 13.11 -23.76 -4.64
C GLN A 195 12.04 -24.82 -4.31
N VAL A 196 12.19 -26.02 -4.87
CA VAL A 196 11.30 -27.16 -4.62
C VAL A 196 12.12 -28.43 -4.48
N VAL A 197 11.83 -29.21 -3.43
CA VAL A 197 12.43 -30.51 -3.13
C VAL A 197 11.32 -31.56 -3.06
N THR A 198 11.54 -32.72 -3.66
CA THR A 198 10.58 -33.83 -3.57
C THR A 198 10.75 -34.62 -2.27
N ILE A 199 9.67 -35.23 -1.78
CA ILE A 199 9.74 -36.10 -0.58
C ILE A 199 10.64 -37.35 -0.78
N LEU A 200 11.02 -37.67 -2.02
CA LEU A 200 11.88 -38.81 -2.34
C LEU A 200 13.37 -38.49 -2.23
N GLU A 201 13.74 -37.21 -2.29
CA GLU A 201 15.13 -36.77 -2.16
C GLU A 201 15.61 -36.97 -0.72
N GLU A 202 16.82 -37.53 -0.57
CA GLU A 202 17.41 -37.79 0.73
C GLU A 202 18.12 -36.54 1.30
N THR A 203 18.80 -35.81 0.42
CA THR A 203 19.59 -34.61 0.72
C THR A 203 19.45 -33.57 -0.37
N PHE A 204 19.61 -32.30 -0.02
CA PHE A 204 19.94 -31.23 -0.96
C PHE A 204 21.14 -30.43 -0.43
N HIS A 205 21.87 -29.77 -1.33
CA HIS A 205 22.97 -28.90 -0.96
C HIS A 205 22.47 -27.49 -0.65
N LEU A 206 22.88 -26.96 0.49
CA LEU A 206 22.67 -25.60 0.93
C LEU A 206 23.96 -24.82 0.73
N HIS A 207 23.95 -23.84 -0.16
CA HIS A 207 25.07 -22.96 -0.46
C HIS A 207 24.76 -21.56 0.07
N ILE A 208 25.60 -21.04 0.96
CA ILE A 208 25.45 -19.70 1.53
C ILE A 208 26.68 -18.91 1.16
N CYS A 209 26.52 -17.91 0.31
CA CYS A 209 27.63 -17.11 -0.22
C CYS A 209 27.49 -15.66 0.22
N GLY A 210 28.60 -15.08 0.68
CA GLY A 210 28.71 -13.65 0.95
C GLY A 210 29.47 -12.97 -0.18
N MET A 211 28.91 -11.88 -0.72
CA MET A 211 29.55 -11.13 -1.80
C MET A 211 29.45 -9.64 -1.51
N TYR A 212 30.57 -8.92 -1.61
CA TYR A 212 30.56 -7.46 -1.53
C TYR A 212 29.79 -6.87 -2.71
N THR A 213 29.23 -5.68 -2.56
CA THR A 213 28.45 -5.03 -3.64
C THR A 213 29.26 -4.81 -4.93
N TYR A 214 30.59 -4.74 -4.84
CA TYR A 214 31.50 -4.66 -5.98
C TYR A 214 31.94 -6.03 -6.56
N GLY A 215 31.34 -7.14 -6.10
CA GLY A 215 31.47 -8.48 -6.71
C GLY A 215 32.59 -9.39 -6.18
N LYS A 216 33.30 -9.02 -5.10
CA LYS A 216 34.33 -9.88 -4.50
C LYS A 216 33.76 -10.74 -3.34
N PRO A 217 34.33 -11.92 -3.07
CA PRO A 217 33.84 -12.82 -2.03
C PRO A 217 34.13 -12.30 -0.61
N VAL A 218 33.21 -12.58 0.32
CA VAL A 218 33.35 -12.19 1.74
C VAL A 218 33.86 -13.37 2.56
N GLN A 219 34.97 -13.16 3.27
CA GLN A 219 35.49 -14.14 4.20
C GLN A 219 34.90 -13.96 5.60
N GLY A 220 34.30 -15.02 6.15
CA GLY A 220 33.56 -14.94 7.41
C GLY A 220 33.13 -16.29 8.01
N SER A 221 32.37 -16.19 9.11
CA SER A 221 31.71 -17.34 9.73
C SER A 221 30.21 -17.32 9.42
N VAL A 222 29.66 -18.47 9.02
CA VAL A 222 28.25 -18.65 8.68
C VAL A 222 27.53 -19.40 9.78
N LYS A 223 26.33 -18.93 10.14
CA LYS A 223 25.36 -19.63 10.99
C LYS A 223 24.04 -19.71 10.23
N ALA A 224 23.54 -20.90 9.98
CA ALA A 224 22.27 -21.11 9.30
C ALA A 224 21.37 -22.06 10.08
N VAL A 225 20.07 -21.80 10.04
CA VAL A 225 19.04 -22.60 10.69
C VAL A 225 18.00 -22.97 9.64
N VAL A 226 17.77 -24.27 9.48
CA VAL A 226 16.74 -24.81 8.58
C VAL A 226 15.58 -25.33 9.42
N CYS A 227 14.41 -24.71 9.28
CA CYS A 227 13.23 -24.96 10.08
C CYS A 227 12.03 -25.40 9.24
N ARG A 228 11.27 -26.37 9.77
CA ARG A 228 9.91 -26.68 9.34
C ARG A 228 8.93 -26.20 10.41
N LYS A 229 8.19 -25.13 10.08
CA LYS A 229 7.29 -24.46 11.04
C LYS A 229 6.05 -25.29 11.35
N HIS A 230 5.60 -25.28 12.60
CA HIS A 230 4.30 -25.85 12.98
C HIS A 230 3.18 -24.85 12.69
N ILE A 231 2.22 -25.22 11.84
CA ILE A 231 1.01 -24.44 11.54
C ILE A 231 0.01 -24.59 12.69
N GLN A 232 -0.20 -23.52 13.46
CA GLN A 232 -1.29 -23.47 14.44
C GLN A 232 -2.58 -23.01 13.78
N TYR A 233 -3.55 -23.91 13.61
CA TYR A 233 -4.94 -23.48 13.41
C TYR A 233 -5.46 -22.90 14.73
N LYS A 234 -6.20 -21.78 14.69
CA LYS A 234 -6.80 -21.05 15.83
C LYS A 234 -7.86 -21.88 16.61
N ARG A 235 -7.57 -23.12 16.99
CA ARG A 235 -8.38 -23.93 17.91
C ARG A 235 -7.53 -24.27 19.13
N LYS A 236 -7.98 -23.73 20.28
CA LYS A 236 -7.51 -23.96 21.65
C LYS A 236 -6.82 -25.32 21.82
N SER A 237 -5.49 -25.35 21.80
CA SER A 237 -4.73 -26.51 22.27
C SER A 237 -3.64 -26.03 23.23
N PRO A 238 -3.45 -26.67 24.42
CA PRO A 238 -2.74 -26.03 25.54
C PRO A 238 -1.22 -26.19 25.49
N LYS A 239 -0.65 -26.79 24.43
CA LYS A 239 0.80 -26.99 24.27
C LYS A 239 1.18 -26.87 22.78
N ALA A 240 1.80 -25.75 22.41
CA ALA A 240 2.41 -25.60 21.09
C ALA A 240 3.48 -26.68 20.89
N LYS A 241 3.32 -27.55 19.87
CA LYS A 241 4.43 -28.41 19.42
C LYS A 241 5.54 -27.51 18.86
N ARG A 242 6.80 -27.82 19.16
CA ARG A 242 7.96 -27.04 18.69
C ARG A 242 8.17 -27.26 17.19
N SER A 243 8.50 -26.19 16.46
CA SER A 243 9.00 -26.29 15.08
C SER A 243 10.24 -27.19 15.03
N ILE A 244 10.41 -27.94 13.94
CA ILE A 244 11.56 -28.83 13.76
C ILE A 244 12.66 -27.99 13.09
N CYS A 245 13.72 -27.67 13.82
CA CYS A 245 14.83 -26.86 13.34
C CYS A 245 16.16 -27.61 13.52
N LYS A 246 17.10 -27.38 12.60
CA LYS A 246 18.47 -27.89 12.69
C LYS A 246 19.45 -26.79 12.29
N ASP A 247 20.51 -26.67 13.08
CA ASP A 247 21.53 -25.64 12.93
C ASP A 247 22.72 -26.16 12.12
N TYR A 248 23.30 -25.28 11.31
CA TYR A 248 24.48 -25.51 10.48
C TYR A 248 25.44 -24.34 10.69
N THR A 249 26.70 -24.63 11.01
CA THR A 249 27.71 -23.59 11.24
C THR A 249 29.01 -23.94 10.53
N GLY A 250 29.69 -22.94 9.96
CA GLY A 250 30.98 -23.13 9.31
C GLY A 250 31.69 -21.82 8.98
N LYS A 251 32.77 -21.93 8.22
CA LYS A 251 33.50 -20.79 7.65
C LYS A 251 33.36 -20.81 6.13
N THR A 252 33.45 -19.63 5.52
CA THR A 252 33.49 -19.50 4.07
C THR A 252 34.80 -20.04 3.50
N ASN A 253 34.74 -20.60 2.29
CA ASN A 253 35.91 -20.93 1.47
C ASN A 253 36.47 -19.68 0.76
N GLU A 254 37.49 -19.82 -0.09
CA GLU A 254 38.09 -18.72 -0.87
C GLU A 254 37.07 -17.98 -1.76
N ASP A 255 36.04 -18.69 -2.25
CA ASP A 255 34.93 -18.13 -3.04
C ASP A 255 33.88 -17.40 -2.18
N GLY A 256 34.07 -17.29 -0.86
CA GLY A 256 33.15 -16.63 0.06
C GLY A 256 31.89 -17.43 0.36
N CYS A 257 31.90 -18.73 0.08
CA CYS A 257 30.76 -19.63 0.20
C CYS A 257 30.96 -20.69 1.30
N PHE A 258 29.85 -21.06 1.94
CA PHE A 258 29.74 -22.19 2.84
C PHE A 258 28.74 -23.19 2.26
N THR A 259 29.15 -24.44 2.07
CA THR A 259 28.31 -25.51 1.53
C THR A 259 28.12 -26.60 2.57
N THR A 260 26.87 -27.03 2.75
CA THR A 260 26.51 -28.15 3.61
C THR A 260 25.36 -28.97 3.02
N GLU A 261 25.29 -30.25 3.38
CA GLU A 261 24.17 -31.11 3.01
C GLU A 261 23.05 -31.05 4.05
N VAL A 262 21.82 -30.86 3.58
CA VAL A 262 20.61 -30.87 4.42
C VAL A 262 19.85 -32.17 4.19
N HIS A 263 19.73 -32.99 5.23
CA HIS A 263 18.98 -34.25 5.16
C HIS A 263 17.47 -34.01 5.28
N VAL A 264 16.73 -34.20 4.19
CA VAL A 264 15.28 -33.92 4.08
C VAL A 264 14.47 -34.84 5.00
N LYS A 265 14.94 -36.10 5.19
CA LYS A 265 14.33 -37.08 6.11
C LYS A 265 14.18 -36.58 7.55
N THR A 266 15.06 -35.67 8.00
CA THR A 266 14.98 -35.05 9.34
C THR A 266 13.66 -34.31 9.55
N TYR A 267 13.09 -33.79 8.46
CA TYR A 267 11.87 -33.00 8.47
C TYR A 267 10.63 -33.82 8.05
N HIS A 268 10.78 -35.11 7.76
CA HIS A 268 9.69 -36.01 7.40
C HIS A 268 9.03 -36.60 8.64
N GLN A 269 7.87 -36.06 9.04
CA GLN A 269 6.93 -36.73 9.95
C GLN A 269 5.59 -36.99 9.26
N LYS A 270 4.84 -37.98 9.77
CA LYS A 270 3.57 -38.48 9.19
C LYS A 270 2.65 -37.30 8.83
N ARG A 271 1.95 -37.43 7.69
CA ARG A 271 1.01 -36.46 7.07
C ARG A 271 -0.10 -35.90 7.99
N THR A 272 -0.20 -36.41 9.22
CA THR A 272 -1.20 -36.11 10.24
C THR A 272 -0.82 -34.95 11.17
N ASP A 273 0.41 -34.42 11.10
CA ASP A 273 0.83 -33.29 11.95
C ASP A 273 0.74 -31.95 11.21
N ASN A 274 0.24 -30.92 11.90
CA ASN A 274 0.03 -29.56 11.40
C ASN A 274 1.38 -28.82 11.19
N TYR A 275 2.22 -29.25 10.25
CA TYR A 275 3.46 -28.56 9.87
C TYR A 275 3.36 -27.97 8.47
N ASP A 276 4.09 -26.88 8.25
CA ASP A 276 4.23 -26.21 6.96
C ASP A 276 4.83 -27.18 5.93
N PHE A 277 4.44 -26.99 4.66
CA PHE A 277 5.05 -27.68 3.53
C PHE A 277 6.36 -27.00 3.11
N ASN A 278 6.67 -25.81 3.62
CA ASN A 278 7.92 -25.11 3.35
C ASN A 278 8.98 -25.38 4.44
N LEU A 279 10.22 -25.55 4.00
CA LEU A 279 11.43 -25.43 4.81
C LEU A 279 11.91 -23.98 4.70
N GLU A 280 11.96 -23.29 5.82
CA GLU A 280 12.52 -21.94 5.92
C GLU A 280 13.99 -22.05 6.33
N VAL A 281 14.87 -21.37 5.59
CA VAL A 281 16.29 -21.29 5.89
C VAL A 281 16.62 -19.86 6.25
N VAL A 282 17.12 -19.66 7.47
CA VAL A 282 17.64 -18.37 7.94
C VAL A 282 19.15 -18.50 8.05
N ALA A 283 19.92 -17.71 7.29
CA ALA A 283 21.37 -17.70 7.33
C ALA A 283 21.90 -16.33 7.74
N ALA A 284 22.95 -16.32 8.56
CA ALA A 284 23.69 -15.14 8.95
C ALA A 284 25.19 -15.34 8.67
N LEU A 285 25.80 -14.37 8.00
CA LEU A 285 27.23 -14.35 7.69
C LEU A 285 27.87 -13.19 8.43
N LYS A 286 28.86 -13.51 9.27
CA LYS A 286 29.66 -12.54 10.02
C LYS A 286 31.04 -12.40 9.38
N GLU A 287 31.37 -11.21 8.91
CA GLU A 287 32.63 -10.88 8.26
C GLU A 287 33.82 -10.98 9.23
N SER A 288 34.92 -11.56 8.74
CA SER A 288 36.16 -11.70 9.50
C SER A 288 36.83 -10.34 9.75
N GLY A 289 37.26 -10.12 11.00
CA GLY A 289 37.99 -8.94 11.46
C GLY A 289 37.12 -7.74 11.83
N THR A 290 36.01 -7.50 11.12
CA THR A 290 35.12 -6.34 11.35
C THR A 290 33.97 -6.67 12.31
N GLY A 291 33.55 -7.94 12.32
CA GLY A 291 32.42 -8.40 13.11
C GLY A 291 31.04 -8.01 12.58
N VAL A 292 30.96 -7.38 11.39
CA VAL A 292 29.70 -7.03 10.72
C VAL A 292 28.97 -8.30 10.31
N GLU A 293 27.68 -8.39 10.61
CA GLU A 293 26.84 -9.55 10.33
C GLU A 293 25.66 -9.15 9.44
N PHE A 294 25.36 -9.97 8.43
CA PHE A 294 24.20 -9.81 7.55
C PHE A 294 23.38 -11.09 7.54
N ASN A 295 22.06 -10.97 7.65
CA ASN A 295 21.13 -12.09 7.68
C ASN A 295 20.22 -12.12 6.44
N THR A 296 19.81 -13.32 6.05
CA THR A 296 18.93 -13.54 4.90
C THR A 296 18.07 -14.77 5.17
N THR A 297 16.86 -14.75 4.62
CA THR A 297 15.90 -15.85 4.74
C THR A 297 15.44 -16.27 3.37
N GLU A 298 15.40 -17.58 3.12
CA GLU A 298 14.88 -18.16 1.89
C GLU A 298 13.98 -19.35 2.19
N ASN A 299 13.08 -19.68 1.27
CA ASN A 299 12.12 -20.76 1.43
C ASN A 299 12.29 -21.85 0.37
N CYS A 300 12.16 -23.11 0.80
CA CYS A 300 12.17 -24.27 -0.07
C CYS A 300 10.88 -25.07 0.14
N LYS A 301 10.12 -25.32 -0.93
CA LYS A 301 8.86 -26.06 -0.85
C LYS A 301 9.11 -27.56 -0.92
N VAL A 302 8.58 -28.31 0.03
CA VAL A 302 8.58 -29.78 0.00
C VAL A 302 7.29 -30.29 -0.64
N THR A 303 7.40 -30.90 -1.81
CA THR A 303 6.24 -31.39 -2.58
C THR A 303 6.08 -32.91 -2.50
N PHE A 304 4.83 -33.36 -2.40
CA PHE A 304 4.43 -34.77 -2.56
C PHE A 304 4.11 -35.12 -4.03
N GLY A 305 4.06 -34.12 -4.91
CA GLY A 305 3.83 -34.28 -6.34
C GLY A 305 5.15 -34.50 -7.07
N ILE A 306 5.36 -35.69 -7.64
CA ILE A 306 6.57 -36.06 -8.39
C ILE A 306 6.52 -35.50 -9.82
N THR A 307 5.32 -35.42 -10.39
CA THR A 307 5.10 -34.84 -11.72
C THR A 307 3.83 -33.99 -11.73
N THR A 308 3.85 -32.92 -12.51
CA THR A 308 2.70 -32.04 -12.77
C THR A 308 2.35 -32.10 -14.24
N LEU A 309 1.07 -32.32 -14.55
CA LEU A 309 0.55 -32.46 -15.90
C LEU A 309 -0.56 -31.43 -16.13
N GLN A 310 -0.49 -30.66 -17.21
CA GLN A 310 -1.49 -29.62 -17.52
C GLN A 310 -1.80 -29.52 -19.02
N PHE A 311 -3.00 -29.03 -19.37
CA PHE A 311 -3.34 -28.70 -20.76
C PHE A 311 -2.85 -27.29 -21.12
N TRP A 312 -2.20 -27.15 -22.28
CA TRP A 312 -1.61 -25.88 -22.72
C TRP A 312 -2.18 -25.43 -24.07
N GLY A 313 -2.63 -24.17 -24.15
CA GLY A 313 -3.10 -23.56 -25.40
C GLY A 313 -4.33 -24.24 -26.02
N THR A 314 -5.10 -24.98 -25.22
CA THR A 314 -6.24 -25.78 -25.68
C THR A 314 -7.56 -25.02 -25.58
N SER A 315 -8.42 -25.14 -26.58
CA SER A 315 -9.79 -24.59 -26.52
C SER A 315 -10.71 -25.45 -25.65
N TYR A 316 -11.66 -24.83 -24.96
CA TYR A 316 -12.70 -25.52 -24.16
C TYR A 316 -13.89 -26.02 -25.01
N TYR A 317 -13.79 -25.94 -26.33
CA TYR A 317 -14.82 -26.35 -27.27
C TYR A 317 -14.22 -27.11 -28.47
N TYR A 318 -15.04 -27.91 -29.14
CA TYR A 318 -14.68 -28.63 -30.37
C TYR A 318 -15.74 -28.43 -31.46
N GLN A 319 -15.34 -28.47 -32.73
CA GLN A 319 -16.28 -28.49 -33.86
C GLN A 319 -16.46 -29.94 -34.33
N GLN A 320 -17.71 -30.37 -34.48
CA GLN A 320 -18.06 -31.73 -34.91
C GLN A 320 -17.54 -31.99 -36.34
N GLY A 321 -16.77 -33.07 -36.53
CA GLY A 321 -16.19 -33.46 -37.82
C GLY A 321 -14.83 -32.83 -38.13
N ALA A 322 -14.40 -31.81 -37.39
CA ALA A 322 -13.06 -31.21 -37.53
C ALA A 322 -12.09 -31.80 -36.47
N PRO A 323 -10.80 -32.00 -36.79
CA PRO A 323 -9.81 -32.49 -35.83
C PRO A 323 -9.61 -31.50 -34.68
N TYR A 324 -9.65 -32.00 -33.44
CA TYR A 324 -9.36 -31.23 -32.24
C TYR A 324 -7.87 -31.33 -31.90
N TYR A 325 -7.22 -30.18 -31.77
CA TYR A 325 -5.81 -30.06 -31.43
C TYR A 325 -5.67 -29.68 -29.96
N GLY A 326 -4.76 -30.35 -29.25
CA GLY A 326 -4.37 -29.93 -27.93
C GLY A 326 -2.96 -30.35 -27.57
N ASN A 327 -2.41 -29.72 -26.53
CA ASN A 327 -1.08 -30.03 -26.02
C ASN A 327 -1.17 -30.32 -24.52
N LEU A 328 -0.42 -31.31 -24.07
CA LEU A 328 -0.20 -31.64 -22.66
C LEU A 328 1.23 -31.29 -22.29
N GLU A 329 1.40 -30.53 -21.23
CA GLU A 329 2.71 -30.22 -20.67
C GLU A 329 2.97 -31.08 -19.45
N LEU A 330 4.10 -31.78 -19.44
CA LEU A 330 4.56 -32.58 -18.31
C LEU A 330 5.85 -31.99 -17.73
N ARG A 331 5.77 -31.63 -16.45
CA ARG A 331 6.93 -31.18 -15.68
C ARG A 331 7.15 -32.10 -14.48
N SER A 332 8.39 -32.18 -14.03
CA SER A 332 8.76 -32.77 -12.75
C SER A 332 8.28 -31.89 -11.59
N GLY A 333 8.26 -32.42 -10.37
CA GLY A 333 7.93 -31.69 -9.15
C GLY A 333 8.81 -30.45 -8.92
N ASN A 334 10.02 -30.43 -9.48
CA ASN A 334 10.95 -29.29 -9.47
C ASN A 334 10.78 -28.32 -10.65
N GLY A 335 9.77 -28.53 -11.51
CA GLY A 335 9.47 -27.65 -12.65
C GLY A 335 10.20 -28.00 -13.96
N THR A 336 11.15 -28.94 -13.95
CA THR A 336 11.88 -29.34 -15.18
C THR A 336 10.98 -30.07 -16.18
N HIS A 337 11.16 -29.78 -17.47
CA HIS A 337 10.41 -30.43 -18.54
C HIS A 337 10.86 -31.89 -18.73
N LEU A 338 9.92 -32.83 -18.63
CA LEU A 338 10.23 -34.25 -18.72
C LEU A 338 10.08 -34.74 -20.15
N LYS A 339 11.20 -35.14 -20.76
CA LYS A 339 11.29 -35.61 -22.15
C LYS A 339 11.02 -37.10 -22.27
N ASN A 340 10.43 -37.52 -23.39
CA ASN A 340 10.17 -38.92 -23.76
C ASN A 340 9.45 -39.74 -22.68
N LYS A 341 8.56 -39.10 -21.90
CA LYS A 341 7.74 -39.75 -20.88
C LYS A 341 6.34 -40.07 -21.42
N LYS A 342 5.81 -41.21 -21.02
CA LYS A 342 4.53 -41.74 -21.46
C LYS A 342 3.37 -41.04 -20.75
N VAL A 343 2.49 -40.38 -21.52
CA VAL A 343 1.26 -39.74 -21.05
C VAL A 343 0.05 -40.44 -21.64
N ILE A 344 -0.88 -40.85 -20.78
CA ILE A 344 -2.09 -41.57 -21.15
C ILE A 344 -3.27 -40.59 -21.12
N LEU A 345 -3.84 -40.32 -22.29
CA LEU A 345 -5.01 -39.45 -22.47
C LEU A 345 -6.28 -40.31 -22.63
N THR A 346 -7.20 -40.18 -21.68
CA THR A 346 -8.53 -40.77 -21.72
C THR A 346 -9.54 -39.75 -22.23
N VAL A 347 -10.19 -40.05 -23.34
CA VAL A 347 -11.28 -39.27 -23.94
C VAL A 347 -12.60 -39.96 -23.58
N SER A 348 -13.44 -39.29 -22.80
CA SER A 348 -14.75 -39.81 -22.40
C SER A 348 -15.85 -38.99 -23.06
N TYR A 349 -16.76 -39.65 -23.79
CA TYR A 349 -17.91 -39.00 -24.45
C TYR A 349 -19.11 -39.95 -24.42
N GLY A 350 -20.27 -39.46 -23.96
CA GLY A 350 -21.42 -40.32 -23.65
C GLY A 350 -21.04 -41.45 -22.68
N SER A 351 -21.35 -42.70 -23.04
CA SER A 351 -20.97 -43.92 -22.29
C SER A 351 -19.63 -44.54 -22.75
N ARG A 352 -18.99 -43.99 -23.77
CA ARG A 352 -17.77 -44.54 -24.38
C ARG A 352 -16.52 -43.88 -23.81
N LYS A 353 -15.45 -44.66 -23.67
CA LYS A 353 -14.12 -44.19 -23.25
C LYS A 353 -13.07 -44.70 -24.22
N GLN A 354 -12.25 -43.80 -24.75
CA GLN A 354 -11.12 -44.14 -25.60
C GLN A 354 -9.83 -43.69 -24.91
N THR A 355 -8.83 -44.56 -24.87
CA THR A 355 -7.52 -44.23 -24.28
C THR A 355 -6.47 -44.19 -25.38
N LYS A 356 -5.69 -43.11 -25.42
CA LYS A 356 -4.56 -42.94 -26.34
C LYS A 356 -3.29 -42.64 -25.54
N THR A 357 -2.15 -43.10 -26.05
CA THR A 357 -0.85 -42.89 -25.42
C THR A 357 -0.03 -41.94 -26.27
N TYR A 358 0.58 -40.95 -25.64
CA TYR A 358 1.48 -39.97 -26.25
C TYR A 358 2.80 -39.92 -25.49
N PHE A 359 3.85 -39.42 -26.14
CA PHE A 359 5.16 -39.20 -25.56
C PHE A 359 5.48 -37.72 -25.60
N THR A 360 6.16 -37.23 -24.57
CA THR A 360 6.61 -35.85 -24.51
C THR A 360 7.85 -35.63 -25.37
N ASP A 361 7.91 -34.48 -26.04
CA ASP A 361 9.03 -34.03 -26.85
C ASP A 361 10.14 -33.37 -26.01
N ASP A 362 11.12 -32.76 -26.69
CA ASP A 362 12.23 -32.02 -26.06
C ASP A 362 11.80 -30.80 -25.23
N THR A 363 10.58 -30.32 -25.41
CA THR A 363 9.99 -29.23 -24.63
C THR A 363 9.09 -29.74 -23.50
N GLY A 364 9.07 -31.06 -23.26
CA GLY A 364 8.19 -31.69 -22.26
C GLY A 364 6.71 -31.67 -22.67
N MET A 365 6.42 -31.43 -23.95
CA MET A 365 5.07 -31.29 -24.49
C MET A 365 4.66 -32.56 -25.25
N ALA A 366 3.42 -32.99 -25.06
CA ALA A 366 2.78 -34.05 -25.82
C ALA A 366 1.61 -33.45 -26.61
N SER A 367 1.85 -33.17 -27.89
CA SER A 367 0.80 -32.74 -28.82
C SER A 367 -0.07 -33.91 -29.23
N PHE A 368 -1.38 -33.70 -29.26
CA PHE A 368 -2.35 -34.71 -29.64
C PHE A 368 -3.41 -34.17 -30.59
N ILE A 369 -3.90 -35.06 -31.46
CA ILE A 369 -4.99 -34.78 -32.41
C ILE A 369 -6.09 -35.80 -32.17
N LEU A 370 -7.32 -35.31 -31.99
CA LEU A 370 -8.50 -36.14 -31.75
C LEU A 370 -9.53 -35.96 -32.87
N GLU A 371 -10.03 -37.07 -33.40
CA GLU A 371 -11.14 -37.08 -34.34
C GLU A 371 -12.46 -36.89 -33.58
N THR A 372 -13.25 -35.91 -34.01
CA THR A 372 -14.48 -35.51 -33.30
C THR A 372 -15.75 -36.10 -33.91
N SER A 373 -15.65 -36.77 -35.06
CA SER A 373 -16.78 -37.30 -35.84
C SER A 373 -17.68 -38.27 -35.04
N ALA A 374 -17.13 -38.96 -34.04
CA ALA A 374 -17.86 -39.91 -33.20
C ALA A 374 -18.54 -39.28 -31.97
N TRP A 375 -18.33 -37.98 -31.69
CA TRP A 375 -18.75 -37.35 -30.43
C TRP A 375 -20.19 -36.84 -30.41
N ASN A 376 -20.86 -36.79 -31.57
CA ASN A 376 -22.31 -36.55 -31.73
C ASN A 376 -22.86 -35.39 -30.85
N ASN A 377 -22.16 -34.24 -30.85
CA ASN A 377 -22.49 -33.05 -30.05
C ASN A 377 -22.59 -33.26 -28.52
N SER A 378 -22.02 -34.34 -27.99
CA SER A 378 -21.96 -34.59 -26.54
C SER A 378 -20.85 -33.80 -25.84
N GLU A 379 -20.96 -33.64 -24.53
CA GLU A 379 -19.87 -33.15 -23.69
C GLU A 379 -18.74 -34.19 -23.64
N VAL A 380 -17.50 -33.75 -23.89
CA VAL A 380 -16.33 -34.63 -23.96
C VAL A 380 -15.38 -34.28 -22.83
N ARG A 381 -15.05 -35.25 -21.99
CA ARG A 381 -14.09 -35.07 -20.90
C ARG A 381 -12.75 -35.71 -21.26
N LEU A 382 -11.72 -34.88 -21.35
CA LEU A 382 -10.33 -35.29 -21.48
C LEU A 382 -9.72 -35.44 -20.08
N GLN A 383 -9.12 -36.59 -19.81
CA GLN A 383 -8.36 -36.85 -18.59
C GLN A 383 -7.00 -37.42 -18.95
N ALA A 384 -5.94 -36.71 -18.61
CA ALA A 384 -4.58 -37.16 -18.84
C ALA A 384 -3.94 -37.59 -17.52
N LYS A 385 -3.20 -38.70 -17.57
CA LYS A 385 -2.44 -39.25 -16.44
C LYS A 385 -1.10 -39.80 -16.90
N THR A 386 -0.12 -39.80 -16.01
CA THR A 386 1.15 -40.49 -16.20
C THR A 386 1.09 -41.88 -15.56
N GLN A 387 1.96 -42.80 -16.01
CA GLN A 387 2.08 -44.12 -15.38
C GLN A 387 2.99 -43.97 -14.15
N PRO A 388 2.57 -44.40 -12.95
CA PRO A 388 3.42 -44.34 -11.77
C PRO A 388 4.61 -45.30 -11.94
N GLU A 389 5.81 -44.85 -11.61
CA GLU A 389 6.96 -45.75 -11.39
C GLU A 389 6.70 -46.47 -10.06
N GLU A 390 6.82 -47.80 -10.04
CA GLU A 390 6.58 -48.62 -8.84
C GLU A 390 7.63 -48.31 -7.77
N PHE A 391 7.33 -47.40 -6.85
CA PHE A 391 8.16 -47.12 -5.69
C PHE A 391 7.69 -47.96 -4.48
N SER A 392 8.52 -48.93 -4.09
CA SER A 392 8.29 -49.90 -3.02
C SER A 392 8.83 -49.43 -1.66
N SER A 393 8.39 -48.27 -1.15
CA SER A 393 8.63 -47.91 0.26
C SER A 393 7.33 -47.55 0.99
N GLN A 394 7.05 -48.26 2.09
CA GLN A 394 5.73 -48.40 2.71
C GLN A 394 5.17 -47.15 3.44
N ASN A 395 5.79 -45.96 3.36
CA ASN A 395 5.43 -44.84 4.25
C ASN A 395 5.12 -43.47 3.61
N ALA A 396 5.15 -43.30 2.28
CA ALA A 396 4.78 -42.02 1.64
C ALA A 396 3.87 -42.22 0.40
N ARG A 397 2.66 -41.65 0.41
CA ARG A 397 1.80 -41.57 -0.79
C ARG A 397 2.25 -40.40 -1.66
N VAL A 398 2.93 -40.71 -2.77
CA VAL A 398 3.31 -39.74 -3.81
C VAL A 398 2.19 -39.54 -4.84
N SER A 399 2.11 -38.35 -5.44
CA SER A 399 1.16 -38.02 -6.50
C SER A 399 1.90 -37.78 -7.82
N TYR A 400 1.38 -38.31 -8.92
CA TYR A 400 1.97 -38.16 -10.26
C TYR A 400 1.23 -37.13 -11.15
N GLY A 401 0.29 -36.37 -10.56
CA GLY A 401 -0.44 -35.32 -11.27
C GLY A 401 -1.45 -35.87 -12.30
N THR A 402 -2.61 -35.22 -12.40
CA THR A 402 -3.62 -35.54 -13.42
C THR A 402 -4.17 -34.25 -13.99
N ALA A 403 -4.30 -34.16 -15.31
CA ALA A 403 -4.94 -33.04 -15.96
C ALA A 403 -6.35 -33.43 -16.39
N SER A 404 -7.33 -32.54 -16.24
CA SER A 404 -8.66 -32.74 -16.81
C SER A 404 -9.17 -31.50 -17.52
N LEU A 405 -9.74 -31.70 -18.71
CA LEU A 405 -10.33 -30.64 -19.53
C LEU A 405 -11.69 -31.11 -20.04
N THR A 406 -12.71 -30.27 -19.90
CA THR A 406 -14.04 -30.53 -20.43
C THR A 406 -14.25 -29.73 -21.71
N LEU A 407 -14.62 -30.40 -22.78
CA LEU A 407 -14.91 -29.84 -24.09
C LEU A 407 -16.40 -29.87 -24.37
N ARG A 408 -16.91 -28.77 -24.92
CA ARG A 408 -18.30 -28.65 -25.39
C ARG A 408 -18.36 -28.57 -26.91
N ALA A 409 -19.42 -29.12 -27.49
CA ALA A 409 -19.66 -28.98 -28.92
C ALA A 409 -19.91 -27.50 -29.25
N PHE A 410 -19.19 -26.99 -30.25
CA PHE A 410 -19.38 -25.66 -30.78
C PHE A 410 -20.65 -25.65 -31.63
N TYR A 411 -21.56 -24.73 -31.35
CA TYR A 411 -22.76 -24.57 -32.16
C TYR A 411 -22.41 -23.90 -33.49
N SER A 412 -22.43 -24.68 -34.58
CA SER A 412 -22.31 -24.17 -35.94
C SER A 412 -23.63 -24.35 -36.67
N SER A 413 -24.11 -23.28 -37.30
CA SER A 413 -25.26 -23.34 -38.21
C SER A 413 -24.88 -23.87 -39.60
N SER A 414 -23.58 -23.96 -39.91
CA SER A 414 -23.00 -24.56 -41.12
C SER A 414 -22.24 -25.85 -40.80
N ARG A 415 -22.07 -26.71 -41.79
CA ARG A 415 -21.18 -27.89 -41.71
C ARG A 415 -19.74 -27.57 -42.16
N SER A 416 -19.49 -26.37 -42.67
CA SER A 416 -18.16 -25.81 -42.92
C SER A 416 -17.42 -25.45 -41.62
N SER A 417 -16.08 -25.46 -41.63
CA SER A 417 -15.23 -25.19 -40.46
C SER A 417 -14.09 -24.22 -40.75
N VAL A 418 -13.76 -23.41 -39.75
CA VAL A 418 -12.60 -22.50 -39.71
C VAL A 418 -11.90 -22.76 -38.38
N ARG A 419 -10.56 -22.85 -38.40
CA ARG A 419 -9.76 -23.14 -37.22
C ARG A 419 -8.46 -22.35 -37.18
N ILE A 420 -8.23 -21.62 -36.10
CA ILE A 420 -6.97 -20.93 -35.83
C ILE A 420 -6.00 -21.94 -35.19
N GLN A 421 -4.78 -22.05 -35.72
CA GLN A 421 -3.77 -22.94 -35.16
C GLN A 421 -3.24 -22.35 -33.83
N PRO A 422 -3.16 -23.15 -32.74
CA PRO A 422 -2.63 -22.66 -31.47
C PRO A 422 -1.16 -22.25 -31.60
N VAL A 423 -0.84 -21.06 -31.11
CA VAL A 423 0.54 -20.58 -31.00
C VAL A 423 1.15 -21.13 -29.71
N GLN A 424 2.32 -21.76 -29.80
CA GLN A 424 2.93 -22.52 -28.70
C GLN A 424 3.66 -21.65 -27.66
N ALA A 425 4.15 -20.47 -28.06
CA ALA A 425 4.98 -19.57 -27.23
C ALA A 425 4.32 -18.21 -26.95
N VAL A 426 4.79 -17.53 -25.89
CA VAL A 426 4.47 -16.11 -25.63
C VAL A 426 5.15 -15.26 -26.70
N LEU A 427 4.41 -14.35 -27.31
CA LEU A 427 4.92 -13.54 -28.42
C LEU A 427 5.77 -12.37 -27.89
N PRO A 428 7.05 -12.24 -28.32
CA PRO A 428 7.94 -11.16 -27.88
C PRO A 428 7.53 -9.80 -28.48
N CYS A 429 7.92 -8.71 -27.81
CA CYS A 429 7.74 -7.35 -28.31
C CYS A 429 8.64 -7.08 -29.53
N GLY A 430 8.24 -6.18 -30.44
CA GLY A 430 9.05 -5.75 -31.59
C GLY A 430 8.82 -6.52 -32.91
N ASP A 431 8.34 -7.77 -32.86
CA ASP A 431 8.19 -8.61 -34.06
C ASP A 431 6.76 -8.60 -34.64
N VAL A 432 6.65 -8.92 -35.94
CA VAL A 432 5.37 -9.25 -36.59
C VAL A 432 5.19 -10.76 -36.61
N GLN A 433 4.22 -11.27 -35.84
CA GLN A 433 3.99 -12.71 -35.77
C GLN A 433 2.98 -13.21 -36.80
N GLN A 434 3.27 -14.35 -37.43
CA GLN A 434 2.33 -15.02 -38.32
C GLN A 434 1.49 -16.08 -37.59
N VAL A 435 0.16 -15.98 -37.69
CA VAL A 435 -0.79 -16.97 -37.17
C VAL A 435 -1.44 -17.71 -38.33
N THR A 436 -1.41 -19.04 -38.29
CA THR A 436 -1.95 -19.92 -39.34
C THR A 436 -3.42 -20.23 -39.09
N VAL A 437 -4.24 -20.16 -40.14
CA VAL A 437 -5.67 -20.49 -40.12
C VAL A 437 -5.96 -21.58 -41.15
N ASN A 438 -6.59 -22.66 -40.71
CA ASN A 438 -7.05 -23.77 -41.54
C ASN A 438 -8.56 -23.67 -41.76
N TYR A 439 -9.03 -23.97 -42.96
CA TYR A 439 -10.46 -23.95 -43.27
C TYR A 439 -10.87 -25.11 -44.18
N HIS A 440 -12.11 -25.54 -44.03
CA HIS A 440 -12.76 -26.55 -44.87
C HIS A 440 -14.21 -26.17 -45.12
N LEU A 441 -14.57 -25.94 -46.37
CA LEU A 441 -15.87 -25.42 -46.78
C LEU A 441 -16.62 -26.43 -47.66
N LEU A 442 -17.92 -26.59 -47.41
CA LEU A 442 -18.78 -27.45 -48.23
C LEU A 442 -19.29 -26.69 -49.47
N ALA A 443 -19.13 -27.30 -50.64
CA ALA A 443 -19.54 -26.72 -51.92
C ALA A 443 -21.05 -26.39 -51.96
N THR A 444 -21.88 -27.18 -51.28
CA THR A 444 -23.33 -26.96 -51.16
C THR A 444 -23.69 -25.68 -50.40
N GLU A 445 -22.79 -25.16 -49.55
CA GLU A 445 -23.04 -23.99 -48.71
C GLU A 445 -22.55 -22.67 -49.35
N LEU A 446 -21.73 -22.75 -50.41
CA LEU A 446 -21.16 -21.59 -51.12
C LEU A 446 -22.12 -20.98 -52.17
N GLY A 447 -23.17 -21.71 -52.57
CA GLY A 447 -24.15 -21.32 -53.58
C GLY A 447 -23.73 -21.64 -55.02
N ASP A 448 -24.71 -21.80 -55.91
CA ASP A 448 -24.47 -22.17 -57.32
C ASP A 448 -23.62 -21.10 -58.05
N GLY A 449 -22.42 -21.49 -58.49
CA GLY A 449 -21.49 -20.65 -59.24
C GLY A 449 -20.33 -20.02 -58.45
N ALA A 450 -20.25 -20.18 -57.12
CA ALA A 450 -19.15 -19.63 -56.32
C ALA A 450 -17.95 -20.59 -56.19
N ALA A 451 -16.82 -20.29 -56.84
CA ALA A 451 -15.58 -21.08 -56.76
C ALA A 451 -14.65 -20.69 -55.58
N ARG A 452 -15.00 -19.63 -54.81
CA ARG A 452 -14.12 -19.01 -53.79
C ARG A 452 -14.94 -18.46 -52.61
N ALA A 453 -14.35 -18.50 -51.42
CA ALA A 453 -14.91 -17.93 -50.19
C ALA A 453 -14.08 -16.74 -49.69
N GLU A 454 -14.72 -15.80 -49.01
CA GLU A 454 -14.06 -14.64 -48.39
C GLU A 454 -13.93 -14.81 -46.88
N PHE A 455 -12.72 -14.62 -46.35
CA PHE A 455 -12.45 -14.67 -44.92
C PHE A 455 -12.23 -13.28 -44.35
N TYR A 456 -12.83 -13.04 -43.19
CA TYR A 456 -12.74 -11.80 -42.43
C TYR A 456 -12.03 -12.07 -41.11
N HIS A 457 -11.08 -11.21 -40.72
CA HIS A 457 -10.51 -11.25 -39.38
C HIS A 457 -10.54 -9.90 -38.68
N LEU A 458 -10.74 -9.94 -37.36
CA LEU A 458 -10.77 -8.78 -36.48
C LEU A 458 -9.68 -8.93 -35.41
N VAL A 459 -8.85 -7.88 -35.29
CA VAL A 459 -7.83 -7.69 -34.25
C VAL A 459 -7.89 -6.21 -33.85
N SER A 460 -7.51 -5.88 -32.62
CA SER A 460 -7.51 -4.51 -32.07
C SER A 460 -6.73 -3.44 -32.87
N ALA A 461 -5.97 -3.81 -33.90
CA ALA A 461 -5.04 -2.91 -34.61
C ALA A 461 -5.14 -2.88 -36.16
N GLY A 462 -6.11 -3.54 -36.80
CA GLY A 462 -6.27 -3.46 -38.26
C GLY A 462 -6.69 -4.77 -38.95
N GLN A 463 -6.94 -4.70 -40.26
CA GLN A 463 -7.63 -5.73 -41.03
C GLN A 463 -6.93 -6.03 -42.37
N HIS A 464 -6.99 -7.30 -42.80
CA HIS A 464 -6.68 -7.71 -44.16
C HIS A 464 -7.77 -8.64 -44.76
N ARG A 465 -7.91 -8.67 -46.09
CA ARG A 465 -8.91 -9.47 -46.81
C ARG A 465 -8.21 -10.62 -47.53
N GLN A 466 -8.62 -11.87 -47.31
CA GLN A 466 -8.02 -13.03 -48.00
C GLN A 466 -9.06 -13.89 -48.71
N ARG A 467 -8.68 -14.39 -49.90
CA ARG A 467 -9.51 -15.24 -50.78
C ARG A 467 -9.03 -16.67 -50.71
N GLY A 468 -9.92 -17.61 -50.41
CA GLY A 468 -9.62 -19.05 -50.34
C GLY A 468 -10.53 -19.89 -51.23
N GLN A 469 -10.07 -21.08 -51.60
CA GLN A 469 -10.84 -22.10 -52.36
C GLN A 469 -11.62 -23.04 -51.40
N TYR A 470 -11.86 -24.32 -51.75
CA TYR A 470 -12.69 -25.25 -50.95
C TYR A 470 -12.05 -25.73 -49.64
N SER A 471 -10.74 -25.96 -49.63
CA SER A 471 -9.95 -26.27 -48.43
C SER A 471 -8.58 -25.64 -48.57
N GLY A 472 -8.03 -25.13 -47.49
CA GLY A 472 -6.70 -24.54 -47.52
C GLY A 472 -6.27 -23.92 -46.20
N THR A 473 -5.11 -23.29 -46.27
CA THR A 473 -4.45 -22.65 -45.14
C THR A 473 -4.00 -21.26 -45.54
N PHE A 474 -4.20 -20.28 -44.67
CA PHE A 474 -3.65 -18.94 -44.84
C PHE A 474 -3.01 -18.42 -43.56
N LYS A 475 -2.15 -17.40 -43.70
CA LYS A 475 -1.42 -16.80 -42.57
C LYS A 475 -1.85 -15.34 -42.37
N ILE A 476 -2.02 -14.94 -41.11
CA ILE A 476 -2.36 -13.58 -40.66
C ILE A 476 -1.13 -13.00 -39.97
N SER A 477 -0.69 -11.80 -40.38
CA SER A 477 0.45 -11.09 -39.77
C SER A 477 -0.04 -10.12 -38.70
N LEU A 478 0.52 -10.21 -37.49
CA LEU A 478 0.08 -9.45 -36.31
C LEU A 478 1.23 -8.62 -35.71
N PRO A 479 1.12 -7.28 -35.64
CA PRO A 479 2.13 -6.43 -34.99
C PRO A 479 1.97 -6.48 -33.47
N ILE A 480 2.93 -7.06 -32.75
CA ILE A 480 2.79 -7.41 -31.33
C ILE A 480 2.72 -6.19 -30.40
N ASP A 481 3.47 -5.12 -30.69
CA ASP A 481 3.53 -3.93 -29.82
C ASP A 481 2.22 -3.14 -29.74
N ILE A 482 1.36 -3.27 -30.75
CA ILE A 482 0.06 -2.56 -30.81
C ILE A 482 -1.04 -3.34 -30.08
N ILE A 483 -0.89 -4.67 -30.00
CA ILE A 483 -1.91 -5.60 -29.48
C ILE A 483 -1.59 -6.13 -28.06
N SER A 484 -0.50 -5.64 -27.46
CA SER A 484 -0.11 -5.89 -26.06
C SER A 484 -1.02 -5.16 -25.06
N PRO A 485 -1.35 -5.71 -23.88
CA PRO A 485 -0.85 -6.94 -23.25
C PRO A 485 -1.63 -8.22 -23.59
N MET A 486 -2.79 -8.11 -24.25
CA MET A 486 -3.63 -9.25 -24.63
C MET A 486 -4.33 -8.97 -25.96
N ALA A 487 -4.32 -9.95 -26.86
CA ALA A 487 -4.96 -9.84 -28.18
C ALA A 487 -5.92 -11.00 -28.43
N MET A 488 -7.18 -10.69 -28.75
CA MET A 488 -8.15 -11.68 -29.23
C MET A 488 -8.19 -11.63 -30.76
N LEU A 489 -7.81 -12.73 -31.41
CA LEU A 489 -7.94 -12.90 -32.85
C LEU A 489 -9.27 -13.58 -33.17
N PHE A 490 -10.04 -12.97 -34.07
CA PHE A 490 -11.33 -13.49 -34.50
C PHE A 490 -11.33 -13.67 -36.02
N VAL A 491 -11.74 -14.85 -36.52
CA VAL A 491 -11.76 -15.17 -37.95
C VAL A 491 -13.08 -15.82 -38.34
N TYR A 492 -13.75 -15.35 -39.39
CA TYR A 492 -15.03 -15.91 -39.85
C TYR A 492 -15.26 -15.79 -41.36
N THR A 493 -16.18 -16.61 -41.87
CA THR A 493 -16.72 -16.56 -43.22
C THR A 493 -18.25 -16.65 -43.19
N THR A 494 -18.92 -16.04 -44.16
CA THR A 494 -20.39 -15.92 -44.24
C THR A 494 -20.92 -16.58 -45.50
N PHE A 495 -21.99 -17.37 -45.36
CA PHE A 495 -22.64 -18.07 -46.49
C PHE A 495 -23.94 -17.37 -46.94
N PRO A 496 -24.38 -17.57 -48.20
CA PRO A 496 -25.56 -16.89 -48.76
C PRO A 496 -26.89 -17.15 -48.03
N GLU A 497 -27.01 -18.28 -47.32
CA GLU A 497 -28.19 -18.65 -46.53
C GLU A 497 -28.14 -18.13 -45.07
N GLY A 498 -27.18 -17.24 -44.77
CA GLY A 498 -27.01 -16.60 -43.47
C GLY A 498 -26.32 -17.46 -42.40
N GLN A 499 -25.78 -18.61 -42.80
CA GLN A 499 -24.92 -19.45 -41.95
C GLN A 499 -23.50 -18.86 -41.85
N VAL A 500 -22.77 -19.23 -40.80
CA VAL A 500 -21.41 -18.72 -40.53
C VAL A 500 -20.50 -19.86 -40.10
N ALA A 501 -19.25 -19.85 -40.54
CA ALA A 501 -18.17 -20.65 -39.98
C ALA A 501 -17.08 -19.71 -39.41
N ALA A 502 -16.67 -19.94 -38.16
CA ALA A 502 -15.80 -19.02 -37.45
C ALA A 502 -14.98 -19.68 -36.34
N ASP A 503 -13.89 -19.02 -35.94
CA ASP A 503 -13.09 -19.36 -34.78
C ASP A 503 -12.53 -18.11 -34.07
N SER A 504 -12.17 -18.27 -32.80
CA SER A 504 -11.54 -17.22 -32.00
C SER A 504 -10.40 -17.79 -31.17
N PHE A 505 -9.30 -17.06 -31.05
CA PHE A 505 -8.15 -17.48 -30.25
C PHE A 505 -7.57 -16.32 -29.45
N SER A 506 -7.27 -16.57 -28.17
CA SER A 506 -6.62 -15.61 -27.29
C SER A 506 -5.10 -15.78 -27.39
N LEU A 507 -4.41 -14.72 -27.82
CA LEU A 507 -2.96 -14.71 -27.96
C LEU A 507 -2.33 -14.24 -26.64
N LYS A 508 -1.37 -15.02 -26.13
CA LYS A 508 -0.52 -14.63 -25.01
C LYS A 508 0.61 -13.76 -25.54
N VAL A 509 0.59 -12.47 -25.20
CA VAL A 509 1.51 -11.45 -25.71
C VAL A 509 2.34 -10.89 -24.54
N SER A 510 3.62 -10.57 -24.80
CA SER A 510 4.47 -9.88 -23.83
C SER A 510 3.93 -8.48 -23.52
N LYS A 511 4.17 -7.95 -22.32
CA LYS A 511 3.70 -6.61 -21.92
C LYS A 511 4.66 -5.54 -22.46
N CYS A 512 4.27 -4.89 -23.54
CA CYS A 512 5.10 -3.99 -24.31
C CYS A 512 4.69 -2.54 -24.08
N PHE A 513 5.66 -1.63 -24.10
CA PHE A 513 5.43 -0.19 -24.10
C PHE A 513 5.67 0.33 -25.52
N ARG A 514 4.82 1.25 -26.00
CA ARG A 514 4.96 1.87 -27.32
C ARG A 514 6.19 2.78 -27.40
N ASN A 515 6.55 3.42 -26.30
CA ASN A 515 7.80 4.16 -26.18
C ASN A 515 8.93 3.21 -25.77
N HIS A 516 9.81 2.87 -26.71
CA HIS A 516 10.95 1.99 -26.48
C HIS A 516 12.09 2.77 -25.83
N VAL A 517 12.32 2.50 -24.54
CA VAL A 517 13.34 3.21 -23.75
C VAL A 517 14.53 2.29 -23.48
N LYS A 518 15.74 2.78 -23.75
CA LYS A 518 17.00 2.10 -23.43
C LYS A 518 17.92 3.04 -22.66
N LEU A 519 18.63 2.49 -21.68
CA LEU A 519 19.60 3.19 -20.84
C LEU A 519 20.86 2.32 -20.73
N GLY A 520 22.04 2.92 -20.84
CA GLY A 520 23.31 2.22 -20.63
C GLY A 520 24.46 3.17 -20.37
N PHE A 521 25.44 2.72 -19.59
CA PHE A 521 26.71 3.43 -19.40
C PHE A 521 27.69 3.09 -20.53
N SER A 522 28.63 4.00 -20.83
CA SER A 522 29.74 3.75 -21.76
C SER A 522 30.63 2.60 -21.30
N ASP A 523 30.79 2.47 -19.98
CA ASP A 523 31.63 1.49 -19.32
C ASP A 523 30.81 0.71 -18.29
N THR A 524 31.11 -0.57 -18.11
CA THR A 524 30.48 -1.42 -17.09
C THR A 524 31.21 -1.36 -15.75
N VAL A 525 32.49 -0.98 -15.77
CA VAL A 525 33.36 -0.80 -14.61
C VAL A 525 34.05 0.54 -14.74
N ALA A 526 34.12 1.31 -13.65
CA ALA A 526 34.80 2.60 -13.63
C ALA A 526 35.56 2.82 -12.32
N LEU A 527 36.56 3.70 -12.35
CA LEU A 527 37.25 4.15 -11.14
C LEU A 527 36.39 5.19 -10.40
N PRO A 528 36.33 5.17 -9.06
CA PRO A 528 35.68 6.24 -8.30
C PRO A 528 36.31 7.61 -8.65
N GLY A 529 35.48 8.63 -8.87
CA GLY A 529 35.90 9.98 -9.28
C GLY A 529 36.18 10.16 -10.78
N SER A 530 36.08 9.10 -11.60
CA SER A 530 36.23 9.21 -13.06
C SER A 530 34.96 9.72 -13.76
N ALA A 531 35.09 10.25 -14.96
CA ALA A 531 33.95 10.64 -15.79
C ALA A 531 33.49 9.46 -16.67
N VAL A 532 32.19 9.21 -16.73
CA VAL A 532 31.54 8.16 -17.54
C VAL A 532 30.36 8.78 -18.29
N HIS A 533 30.05 8.26 -19.47
CA HIS A 533 28.94 8.71 -20.29
C HIS A 533 27.72 7.81 -20.12
N LEU A 534 26.53 8.40 -19.97
CA LEU A 534 25.26 7.70 -19.88
C LEU A 534 24.48 7.93 -21.18
N HIS A 535 24.22 6.85 -21.91
CA HIS A 535 23.48 6.84 -23.17
C HIS A 535 22.01 6.49 -22.93
N LEU A 536 21.13 7.34 -23.47
CA LEU A 536 19.69 7.22 -23.33
C LEU A 536 19.02 7.27 -24.71
N GLN A 537 18.12 6.33 -24.99
CA GLN A 537 17.33 6.29 -26.22
C GLN A 537 15.85 6.17 -25.90
N ALA A 538 15.01 7.01 -26.51
CA ALA A 538 13.56 6.92 -26.42
C ALA A 538 12.91 7.65 -27.63
N ALA A 539 11.58 7.68 -27.70
CA ALA A 539 10.89 8.42 -28.76
C ALA A 539 11.32 9.91 -28.78
N PRO A 540 11.44 10.55 -29.97
CA PRO A 540 11.81 11.96 -30.08
C PRO A 540 10.91 12.86 -29.21
N ARG A 541 11.52 13.89 -28.59
CA ARG A 541 10.84 14.83 -27.68
C ARG A 541 10.21 14.20 -26.43
N SER A 542 10.58 12.97 -26.08
CA SER A 542 10.21 12.41 -24.78
C SER A 542 10.93 13.14 -23.64
N LEU A 543 10.31 13.17 -22.46
CA LEU A 543 10.97 13.57 -21.22
C LEU A 543 11.27 12.32 -20.40
N CYS A 544 12.54 12.11 -20.05
CA CYS A 544 12.99 10.92 -19.35
C CYS A 544 13.47 11.22 -17.92
N SER A 545 13.00 10.43 -16.97
CA SER A 545 13.42 10.45 -15.56
C SER A 545 14.50 9.40 -15.35
N ILE A 546 15.71 9.84 -15.02
CA ILE A 546 16.85 8.95 -14.71
C ILE A 546 17.00 8.86 -13.18
N ARG A 547 17.13 7.63 -12.70
CA ARG A 547 17.40 7.29 -11.29
C ARG A 547 18.57 6.32 -11.24
N ALA A 548 19.63 6.64 -10.48
CA ALA A 548 20.72 5.73 -10.16
C ALA A 548 21.02 5.73 -8.65
N VAL A 549 21.08 4.55 -8.03
CA VAL A 549 21.15 4.38 -6.56
C VAL A 549 22.19 3.31 -6.21
N ASP A 550 22.85 3.45 -5.06
CA ASP A 550 23.80 2.46 -4.54
C ASP A 550 23.09 1.13 -4.27
N GLN A 551 23.66 0.02 -4.76
CA GLN A 551 23.14 -1.33 -4.51
C GLN A 551 22.95 -1.61 -3.01
N SER A 552 23.81 -1.08 -2.14
CA SER A 552 23.68 -1.19 -0.67
C SER A 552 22.35 -0.64 -0.13
N VAL A 553 21.77 0.37 -0.78
CA VAL A 553 20.47 0.95 -0.38
C VAL A 553 19.32 0.03 -0.80
N LEU A 554 19.44 -0.62 -1.96
CA LEU A 554 18.44 -1.57 -2.46
C LEU A 554 18.39 -2.85 -1.60
N LEU A 555 19.51 -3.25 -1.01
CA LEU A 555 19.57 -4.39 -0.06
C LEU A 555 18.75 -4.16 1.22
N LEU A 556 18.47 -2.91 1.60
CA LEU A 556 17.67 -2.61 2.80
C LEU A 556 16.17 -2.90 2.60
N ARG A 557 15.65 -2.71 1.37
CA ARG A 557 14.22 -2.91 1.04
C ARG A 557 14.00 -3.30 -0.43
N PRO A 558 14.38 -4.52 -0.83
CA PRO A 558 14.36 -4.96 -2.23
C PRO A 558 12.95 -5.01 -2.84
N GLU A 559 11.91 -5.27 -2.05
CA GLU A 559 10.51 -5.34 -2.50
C GLU A 559 9.92 -3.99 -2.97
N ALA A 560 10.57 -2.88 -2.63
CA ALA A 560 10.13 -1.53 -3.02
C ALA A 560 10.56 -1.16 -4.45
N GLU A 561 11.32 -2.01 -5.15
CA GLU A 561 11.84 -1.69 -6.48
C GLU A 561 10.76 -1.73 -7.59
N LEU A 562 10.75 -0.68 -8.41
CA LEU A 562 9.88 -0.57 -9.57
C LEU A 562 10.49 -1.33 -10.76
N SER A 563 10.03 -2.55 -10.99
CA SER A 563 10.37 -3.30 -12.21
C SER A 563 9.40 -2.98 -13.36
N ARG A 564 9.86 -3.17 -14.60
CA ARG A 564 9.03 -3.11 -15.82
C ARG A 564 7.79 -4.01 -15.72
N ALA A 565 7.95 -5.18 -15.10
CA ALA A 565 6.87 -6.13 -14.83
C ALA A 565 5.85 -5.58 -13.81
N ASN A 566 6.33 -4.99 -12.71
CA ASN A 566 5.47 -4.39 -11.68
C ASN A 566 4.63 -3.24 -12.25
N VAL A 567 5.24 -2.37 -13.06
CA VAL A 567 4.52 -1.24 -13.66
C VAL A 567 3.51 -1.71 -14.72
N SER A 568 3.89 -2.65 -15.59
CA SER A 568 2.96 -3.18 -16.60
C SER A 568 1.77 -3.95 -15.99
N LEU A 569 1.96 -4.63 -14.85
CA LEU A 569 0.88 -5.21 -14.05
C LEU A 569 -0.06 -4.13 -13.48
N ARG A 570 0.53 -3.06 -12.91
CA ARG A 570 -0.23 -1.92 -12.37
C ARG A 570 -1.02 -1.18 -13.46
N LEU A 571 -0.53 -1.16 -14.70
CA LEU A 571 -1.14 -0.46 -15.83
C LEU A 571 -2.15 -1.29 -16.64
N SER A 572 -2.22 -2.61 -16.50
CA SER A 572 -3.18 -3.45 -17.25
C SER A 572 -4.63 -3.23 -16.76
N PRO A 573 -5.63 -3.04 -17.65
CA PRO A 573 -7.04 -3.12 -17.27
C PRO A 573 -7.39 -4.54 -16.81
N ALA A 574 -8.29 -4.68 -15.82
CA ALA A 574 -8.81 -5.98 -15.44
C ALA A 574 -9.51 -6.66 -16.65
N ASP A 575 -9.25 -7.95 -16.84
CA ASP A 575 -9.68 -8.80 -17.96
C ASP A 575 -10.95 -8.34 -18.71
N ILE A 576 -10.81 -7.86 -19.96
CA ILE A 576 -11.93 -7.50 -20.88
C ILE A 576 -12.76 -8.74 -21.29
N GLY A 577 -12.42 -9.94 -20.80
CA GLY A 577 -13.07 -11.20 -21.13
C GLY A 577 -14.33 -11.55 -20.35
N LYS A 578 -14.77 -10.75 -19.36
CA LYS A 578 -15.99 -11.05 -18.58
C LYS A 578 -16.96 -9.86 -18.60
N MET A 579 -18.08 -10.02 -19.30
CA MET A 579 -19.29 -9.23 -19.04
C MET A 579 -19.65 -9.35 -17.55
N PRO A 580 -19.87 -8.26 -16.81
CA PRO A 580 -20.38 -8.32 -15.44
C PRO A 580 -21.69 -9.11 -15.41
N PHE A 581 -21.78 -10.09 -14.50
CA PHE A 581 -22.92 -11.01 -14.40
C PHE A 581 -24.25 -10.30 -14.09
N GLU A 582 -24.20 -9.03 -13.66
CA GLU A 582 -25.38 -8.25 -13.26
C GLU A 582 -26.25 -7.75 -14.43
N TYR A 583 -25.76 -7.71 -15.68
CA TYR A 583 -26.54 -7.17 -16.81
C TYR A 583 -27.09 -8.22 -17.80
N LEU A 584 -26.89 -9.51 -17.54
CA LEU A 584 -27.41 -10.61 -18.37
C LEU A 584 -28.94 -10.79 -18.31
N ILE A 585 -29.64 -10.12 -17.38
CA ILE A 585 -31.07 -10.35 -17.13
C ILE A 585 -32.00 -9.68 -18.17
N THR A 586 -31.52 -8.79 -19.04
CA THR A 586 -32.40 -8.02 -19.95
C THR A 586 -32.23 -8.28 -21.45
N VAL A 587 -31.71 -9.46 -21.83
CA VAL A 587 -31.71 -9.93 -23.24
C VAL A 587 -32.75 -11.04 -23.43
N THR A 588 -33.99 -10.78 -23.02
CA THR A 588 -35.17 -11.55 -23.44
C THR A 588 -36.20 -10.58 -24.01
N GLY A 589 -36.11 -10.33 -25.32
CA GLY A 589 -37.21 -9.71 -26.07
C GLY A 589 -38.38 -10.70 -26.11
N GLY A 590 -39.57 -10.21 -25.77
CA GLY A 590 -40.73 -11.01 -25.37
C GLY A 590 -41.22 -12.06 -26.35
N VAL A 591 -41.72 -13.16 -25.79
CA VAL A 591 -42.62 -14.08 -26.48
C VAL A 591 -43.96 -14.01 -25.75
N THR A 592 -44.94 -13.41 -26.41
CA THR A 592 -46.35 -13.50 -26.07
C THR A 592 -46.84 -14.90 -26.41
N THR A 593 -47.24 -15.69 -25.40
CA THR A 593 -47.99 -16.93 -25.63
C THR A 593 -49.46 -16.69 -25.28
N GLN A 594 -50.28 -16.37 -26.28
CA GLN A 594 -51.71 -16.61 -26.21
C GLN A 594 -51.98 -18.12 -26.36
N GLY A 595 -52.78 -18.66 -25.43
CA GLY A 595 -53.77 -19.71 -25.64
C GLY A 595 -53.32 -21.07 -26.19
N GLY A 596 -53.25 -22.09 -25.32
CA GLY A 596 -53.12 -23.49 -25.71
C GLY A 596 -53.42 -24.46 -24.56
N LEU A 597 -54.72 -24.69 -24.34
CA LEU A 597 -55.42 -25.71 -23.55
C LEU A 597 -54.60 -26.81 -22.83
N TYR A 598 -54.72 -26.82 -21.49
CA TYR A 598 -54.46 -27.99 -20.64
C TYR A 598 -55.66 -28.96 -20.68
N VAL A 599 -55.42 -30.23 -21.02
CA VAL A 599 -56.28 -31.35 -20.65
C VAL A 599 -55.66 -32.03 -19.44
N GLY A 600 -56.39 -32.00 -18.32
CA GLY A 600 -55.89 -32.42 -17.01
C GLY A 600 -55.86 -33.93 -16.78
N ARG A 601 -55.08 -34.33 -15.78
CA ARG A 601 -55.37 -35.50 -14.95
C ARG A 601 -55.03 -35.21 -13.50
N TRP A 602 -55.99 -35.52 -12.65
CA TRP A 602 -56.14 -35.16 -11.25
C TRP A 602 -55.25 -35.98 -10.31
N GLY A 603 -54.88 -35.35 -9.19
CA GLY A 603 -54.83 -36.02 -7.88
C GLY A 603 -53.55 -35.86 -7.06
N GLN A 604 -53.44 -34.82 -6.23
CA GLN A 604 -53.36 -34.94 -4.76
C GLN A 604 -53.25 -33.58 -4.05
N ARG A 605 -53.80 -33.56 -2.84
CA ARG A 605 -54.15 -32.39 -2.00
C ARG A 605 -52.96 -31.67 -1.38
N GLN A 606 -53.20 -30.37 -1.17
CA GLN A 606 -52.39 -29.38 -0.48
C GLN A 606 -52.37 -29.58 1.06
N THR A 607 -51.26 -29.20 1.69
CA THR A 607 -51.22 -28.54 3.02
C THR A 607 -50.13 -27.43 3.01
N PRO A 608 -50.20 -26.41 3.90
CA PRO A 608 -49.68 -25.07 3.66
C PRO A 608 -48.38 -24.71 4.42
N ASP A 609 -47.83 -23.56 4.03
CA ASP A 609 -46.83 -22.69 4.68
C ASP A 609 -45.31 -22.92 4.45
N ILE A 610 -44.71 -21.97 3.70
CA ILE A 610 -43.57 -21.07 4.04
C ILE A 610 -43.13 -20.36 2.73
N PRO A 611 -43.07 -19.01 2.65
CA PRO A 611 -42.53 -18.33 1.47
C PRO A 611 -40.99 -18.35 1.51
N LEU A 612 -40.41 -19.36 0.86
CA LEU A 612 -38.98 -19.36 0.51
C LEU A 612 -38.73 -18.38 -0.66
N PRO A 613 -37.61 -17.63 -0.67
CA PRO A 613 -37.24 -16.79 -1.81
C PRO A 613 -37.02 -17.66 -3.06
N PRO A 614 -37.35 -17.18 -4.28
CA PRO A 614 -37.16 -17.96 -5.49
C PRO A 614 -35.66 -18.23 -5.72
N LEU A 615 -35.29 -19.52 -5.65
CA LEU A 615 -33.99 -20.06 -6.06
C LEU A 615 -33.68 -19.63 -7.50
N LYS A 616 -32.61 -18.85 -7.67
CA LYS A 616 -32.21 -18.28 -8.97
C LYS A 616 -31.76 -19.36 -9.96
N SER A 617 -32.46 -19.30 -11.09
CA SER A 617 -32.38 -20.04 -12.32
C SER A 617 -31.17 -19.86 -13.25
N ALA A 618 -30.01 -20.51 -13.13
CA ALA A 618 -28.96 -20.32 -14.14
C ALA A 618 -29.25 -21.13 -15.43
N PHE A 619 -29.64 -20.45 -16.51
CA PHE A 619 -29.82 -21.05 -17.85
C PHE A 619 -28.47 -21.30 -18.53
N PHE A 620 -28.19 -22.53 -18.97
CA PHE A 620 -26.98 -22.85 -19.74
C PHE A 620 -27.32 -22.94 -21.24
N SER A 621 -26.88 -21.96 -22.02
CA SER A 621 -26.83 -22.08 -23.48
C SER A 621 -25.61 -22.88 -23.92
N SER A 622 -25.71 -23.59 -25.04
CA SER A 622 -24.51 -24.01 -25.79
C SER A 622 -23.67 -22.77 -26.08
N PRO A 623 -22.32 -22.84 -26.03
CA PRO A 623 -21.49 -21.68 -26.37
C PRO A 623 -21.86 -21.20 -27.77
N SER A 624 -22.49 -20.04 -27.84
CA SER A 624 -22.88 -19.40 -29.09
C SER A 624 -21.92 -18.26 -29.37
N PHE A 625 -21.48 -18.20 -30.62
CA PHE A 625 -20.87 -17.02 -31.23
C PHE A 625 -21.79 -15.81 -30.91
N PRO A 626 -21.38 -14.64 -30.37
CA PRO A 626 -20.05 -14.07 -30.12
C PRO A 626 -19.75 -13.69 -28.64
N GLN A 627 -20.40 -14.32 -27.64
CA GLN A 627 -20.47 -13.81 -26.25
C GLN A 627 -19.12 -13.70 -25.50
N ASN A 628 -18.05 -14.36 -25.96
CA ASN A 628 -16.73 -14.37 -25.30
C ASN A 628 -15.68 -13.44 -25.94
N SER A 629 -16.08 -12.57 -26.88
CA SER A 629 -15.16 -11.74 -27.68
C SER A 629 -14.94 -10.31 -27.15
N GLY A 630 -15.71 -9.86 -26.16
CA GLY A 630 -15.74 -8.45 -25.74
C GLY A 630 -16.40 -7.50 -26.75
N LEU A 631 -16.84 -8.01 -27.91
CA LEU A 631 -17.50 -7.26 -28.98
C LEU A 631 -19.02 -7.52 -28.99
N THR A 632 -19.77 -6.48 -29.31
CA THR A 632 -21.21 -6.49 -29.52
C THR A 632 -21.52 -6.53 -31.03
N PHE A 633 -22.28 -7.54 -31.46
CA PHE A 633 -22.63 -7.73 -32.88
C PHE A 633 -24.11 -7.48 -33.16
N LEU A 634 -24.39 -6.64 -34.15
CA LEU A 634 -25.72 -6.45 -34.75
C LEU A 634 -25.71 -7.12 -36.12
N THR A 635 -26.37 -8.27 -36.21
CA THR A 635 -26.26 -9.18 -37.36
C THR A 635 -27.59 -9.84 -37.71
N SER A 636 -27.82 -10.08 -39.01
CA SER A 636 -28.91 -10.90 -39.56
C SER A 636 -28.53 -12.38 -39.71
N LEU A 637 -27.28 -12.75 -39.40
CA LEU A 637 -26.75 -14.11 -39.54
C LEU A 637 -27.24 -15.02 -38.39
N LYS A 638 -27.38 -16.32 -38.68
CA LYS A 638 -27.83 -17.36 -37.74
C LYS A 638 -26.68 -17.77 -36.80
N ILE A 639 -26.49 -16.93 -35.78
CA ILE A 639 -25.32 -16.94 -34.89
C ILE A 639 -25.65 -17.45 -33.45
N LYS A 640 -26.93 -17.40 -33.02
CA LYS A 640 -27.38 -17.79 -31.67
C LYS A 640 -28.04 -19.18 -31.66
N SER A 641 -27.78 -20.01 -30.64
CA SER A 641 -28.45 -21.31 -30.43
C SER A 641 -29.81 -21.15 -29.71
N PRO A 642 -30.82 -22.01 -29.97
CA PRO A 642 -32.04 -22.09 -29.14
C PRO A 642 -31.71 -22.64 -27.72
N ILE A 643 -32.40 -22.15 -26.68
CA ILE A 643 -32.09 -22.44 -25.26
C ILE A 643 -33.18 -23.33 -24.66
N GLU A 644 -32.80 -24.44 -24.02
CA GLU A 644 -33.64 -25.23 -23.09
C GLU A 644 -33.23 -24.95 -21.63
N CYS A 645 -34.22 -24.86 -20.73
CA CYS A 645 -34.04 -24.40 -19.36
C CYS A 645 -33.89 -25.55 -18.36
N ARG A 646 -32.73 -25.68 -17.72
CA ARG A 646 -32.54 -26.54 -16.53
C ARG A 646 -31.47 -25.95 -15.59
N THR A 647 -31.56 -26.28 -14.30
CA THR A 647 -31.05 -25.46 -13.18
C THR A 647 -30.13 -26.24 -12.23
N GLN A 648 -29.18 -25.52 -11.59
CA GLN A 648 -28.18 -25.89 -10.53
C GLN A 648 -26.74 -26.18 -11.04
N THR A 649 -25.61 -25.90 -10.35
CA THR A 649 -25.12 -24.89 -9.37
C THR A 649 -23.57 -25.02 -9.36
N THR A 650 -22.82 -23.92 -9.20
CA THR A 650 -21.35 -23.76 -9.37
C THR A 650 -20.58 -23.59 -8.06
N PHE A 651 -19.25 -23.88 -7.98
CA PHE A 651 -18.28 -23.16 -7.09
C PHE A 651 -16.75 -23.32 -7.50
N TYR A 652 -16.07 -22.18 -7.81
CA TYR A 652 -14.68 -21.60 -7.65
C TYR A 652 -13.37 -22.47 -7.48
N ASP A 653 -12.08 -22.08 -7.68
CA ASP A 653 -11.31 -20.83 -8.03
C ASP A 653 -9.77 -21.04 -8.35
N TYR A 654 -9.12 -19.99 -8.92
CA TYR A 654 -7.73 -19.42 -8.82
C TYR A 654 -6.34 -19.98 -9.38
N MET A 655 -5.70 -19.15 -10.26
CA MET A 655 -4.35 -18.45 -10.29
C MET A 655 -2.90 -19.05 -10.54
N TYR A 656 -2.19 -18.42 -11.54
CA TYR A 656 -0.82 -17.75 -11.62
C TYR A 656 0.59 -18.35 -12.03
N TYR A 657 1.32 -17.52 -12.86
CA TYR A 657 2.78 -17.19 -13.18
C TYR A 657 3.85 -18.25 -13.63
N ALA A 658 4.65 -18.11 -14.72
CA ALA A 658 5.85 -17.27 -15.11
C ALA A 658 7.22 -17.82 -14.55
N VAL A 659 8.41 -17.91 -15.20
CA VAL A 659 9.35 -16.92 -15.81
C VAL A 659 10.63 -17.64 -16.39
N GLU A 660 11.28 -17.01 -17.41
CA GLU A 660 12.71 -16.87 -17.92
C GLU A 660 13.93 -17.76 -17.49
N HIS A 661 15.17 -17.79 -18.05
CA HIS A 661 16.12 -16.77 -18.59
C HIS A 661 17.37 -17.37 -19.35
N ALA A 662 18.31 -16.51 -19.78
CA ALA A 662 19.52 -16.73 -20.63
C ALA A 662 20.88 -16.34 -19.95
N GLU A 663 22.04 -16.49 -20.64
CA GLU A 663 23.47 -16.14 -20.32
C GLU A 663 24.18 -15.59 -21.60
N SER A 664 25.42 -15.03 -21.68
CA SER A 664 26.36 -14.11 -20.96
C SER A 664 27.63 -13.95 -21.86
N GLU A 665 28.43 -12.86 -21.80
CA GLU A 665 29.93 -12.81 -21.92
C GLU A 665 30.59 -11.40 -21.78
N HIS A 666 31.93 -11.35 -21.57
CA HIS A 666 32.80 -10.30 -20.96
C HIS A 666 33.81 -9.54 -21.89
N ILE A 667 34.47 -8.43 -21.41
CA ILE A 667 35.93 -8.04 -21.53
C ILE A 667 36.29 -6.70 -20.78
N GLU A 668 37.60 -6.46 -20.54
CA GLU A 668 38.41 -5.63 -19.59
C GLU A 668 38.49 -4.06 -19.72
N LEU A 669 39.11 -3.38 -18.73
CA LEU A 669 39.26 -1.90 -18.61
C LEU A 669 40.66 -1.40 -18.13
N GLY A 670 41.08 -0.20 -18.60
CA GLY A 670 42.36 0.48 -18.29
C GLY A 670 42.27 1.66 -17.29
N SER A 671 43.43 2.10 -16.77
CA SER A 671 43.57 3.00 -15.60
C SER A 671 44.10 4.41 -15.89
N LYS A 672 43.75 5.40 -15.05
CA LYS A 672 44.62 6.53 -14.61
C LYS A 672 44.25 6.99 -13.18
N ALA A 673 45.25 7.51 -12.44
CA ALA A 673 45.25 7.77 -11.00
C ALA A 673 44.30 8.88 -10.53
N GLY A 674 43.63 8.64 -9.39
CA GLY A 674 42.55 9.47 -8.86
C GLY A 674 42.82 10.16 -7.51
N PRO A 675 41.89 11.04 -7.10
CA PRO A 675 42.00 12.01 -6.00
C PRO A 675 41.56 11.43 -4.63
N VAL A 676 41.53 12.27 -3.58
CA VAL A 676 41.06 11.93 -2.22
C VAL A 676 39.56 11.56 -2.23
N ARG A 677 39.19 10.45 -1.58
CA ARG A 677 37.80 9.97 -1.51
C ARG A 677 37.04 10.59 -0.35
N ALA A 678 36.01 11.37 -0.65
CA ALA A 678 35.18 12.07 0.35
C ALA A 678 33.69 12.14 -0.02
N TRP A 679 33.33 11.89 -1.29
CA TRP A 679 31.96 12.04 -1.79
C TRP A 679 31.25 10.67 -1.92
N PHE A 680 30.49 10.30 -0.88
CA PHE A 680 29.76 9.02 -0.77
C PHE A 680 28.23 9.22 -0.71
N PRO A 681 27.57 9.64 -1.81
CA PRO A 681 26.11 9.77 -1.86
C PRO A 681 25.42 8.41 -1.84
N GLU A 682 24.16 8.38 -1.42
CA GLU A 682 23.29 7.18 -1.50
C GLU A 682 22.54 7.12 -2.85
N THR A 683 22.21 8.29 -3.40
CA THR A 683 21.59 8.47 -4.72
C THR A 683 22.61 9.14 -5.63
N PHE A 684 23.00 8.47 -6.71
CA PHE A 684 23.98 8.96 -7.68
C PHE A 684 23.34 9.94 -8.69
N ILE A 685 22.27 9.53 -9.37
CA ILE A 685 21.60 10.34 -10.41
C ILE A 685 20.12 10.46 -10.09
N TRP A 686 19.58 11.68 -10.13
CA TRP A 686 18.15 11.97 -10.04
C TRP A 686 17.82 13.18 -10.92
N SER A 687 17.63 12.94 -12.23
CA SER A 687 17.55 14.03 -13.23
C SER A 687 16.46 13.78 -14.27
N LEU A 688 15.90 14.86 -14.80
CA LEU A 688 14.99 14.85 -15.94
C LEU A 688 15.78 15.27 -17.19
N VAL A 689 15.74 14.46 -18.25
CA VAL A 689 16.48 14.69 -19.49
C VAL A 689 15.50 14.67 -20.66
N PRO A 690 15.38 15.78 -21.43
CA PRO A 690 14.61 15.79 -22.66
C PRO A 690 15.38 15.09 -23.79
N ILE A 691 14.67 14.31 -24.60
CA ILE A 691 15.23 13.61 -25.76
C ILE A 691 15.16 14.50 -26.99
N ASN A 692 16.28 14.61 -27.71
CA ASN A 692 16.38 15.41 -28.92
C ASN A 692 15.55 14.79 -30.08
N ASP A 693 15.46 15.51 -31.20
CA ASP A 693 14.71 15.04 -32.38
C ASP A 693 15.31 13.76 -33.02
N SER A 694 16.55 13.39 -32.69
CA SER A 694 17.19 12.14 -33.15
C SER A 694 16.80 10.90 -32.32
N GLY A 695 16.06 11.07 -31.22
CA GLY A 695 15.65 9.98 -30.34
C GLY A 695 16.74 9.51 -29.36
N SER A 696 17.80 10.31 -29.15
CA SER A 696 18.91 9.96 -28.26
C SER A 696 19.34 11.13 -27.37
N ALA A 697 19.91 10.84 -26.21
CA ALA A 697 20.55 11.81 -25.34
C ALA A 697 21.77 11.19 -24.68
N GLU A 698 22.75 12.04 -24.36
CA GLU A 698 23.98 11.63 -23.69
C GLU A 698 24.27 12.58 -22.54
N LEU A 699 24.65 12.02 -21.38
CA LEU A 699 24.96 12.76 -20.17
C LEU A 699 26.33 12.33 -19.64
N SER A 700 27.25 13.28 -19.52
CA SER A 700 28.53 13.06 -18.83
C SER A 700 28.32 13.18 -17.32
N VAL A 701 28.71 12.16 -16.56
CA VAL A 701 28.58 12.11 -15.10
C VAL A 701 29.89 11.70 -14.43
N THR A 702 30.14 12.20 -13.23
CA THR A 702 31.31 11.81 -12.42
C THR A 702 30.92 10.71 -11.44
N VAL A 703 31.61 9.56 -11.49
CA VAL A 703 31.32 8.40 -10.65
C VAL A 703 31.63 8.73 -9.19
N PRO A 704 30.73 8.45 -8.22
CA PRO A 704 30.99 8.76 -6.82
C PRO A 704 32.09 7.90 -6.20
N ASP A 705 32.65 8.35 -5.07
CA ASP A 705 33.83 7.74 -4.44
C ASP A 705 33.55 6.38 -3.76
N SER A 706 32.28 5.99 -3.71
CA SER A 706 31.82 4.69 -3.18
C SER A 706 32.29 3.54 -4.07
N ILE A 707 32.88 2.52 -3.46
CA ILE A 707 33.23 1.26 -4.11
C ILE A 707 32.01 0.34 -3.96
N THR A 708 31.19 0.28 -5.00
CA THR A 708 29.88 -0.40 -5.02
C THR A 708 29.41 -0.58 -6.46
N ASP A 709 28.32 -1.31 -6.64
CA ASP A 709 27.58 -1.33 -7.90
C ASP A 709 26.46 -0.29 -7.86
N TRP A 710 26.34 0.51 -8.91
CA TRP A 710 25.30 1.54 -9.04
C TRP A 710 24.20 1.02 -9.96
N SER A 711 23.00 0.81 -9.41
CA SER A 711 21.85 0.36 -10.17
C SER A 711 21.09 1.56 -10.73
N ALA A 712 20.91 1.61 -12.05
CA ALA A 712 20.28 2.71 -12.77
C ALA A 712 19.08 2.24 -13.61
N MET A 713 18.03 3.06 -13.63
CA MET A 713 16.84 2.83 -14.45
C MET A 713 16.22 4.15 -14.88
N THR A 714 15.41 4.11 -15.94
CA THR A 714 14.71 5.29 -16.43
C THR A 714 13.31 4.97 -16.93
N PHE A 715 12.42 5.96 -16.80
CA PHE A 715 11.15 5.96 -17.52
C PHE A 715 11.01 7.26 -18.31
N CYS A 716 10.35 7.20 -19.46
CA CYS A 716 10.13 8.34 -20.34
C CYS A 716 8.66 8.52 -20.67
N THR A 717 8.21 9.77 -20.73
CA THR A 717 6.87 10.16 -21.15
C THR A 717 6.93 10.88 -22.48
N SER A 718 6.02 10.52 -23.39
CA SER A 718 5.85 11.13 -24.71
C SER A 718 4.37 11.39 -24.96
N GLU A 719 4.03 12.56 -25.52
CA GLU A 719 2.65 12.87 -25.89
C GLU A 719 2.11 11.94 -26.98
N THR A 720 2.99 11.48 -27.89
CA THR A 720 2.59 10.66 -29.05
C THR A 720 2.75 9.16 -28.80
N HIS A 721 3.76 8.76 -28.00
CA HIS A 721 4.09 7.34 -27.78
C HIS A 721 3.77 6.87 -26.35
N GLY A 722 3.33 7.75 -25.45
CA GLY A 722 2.98 7.41 -24.08
C GLY A 722 4.19 7.14 -23.17
N LEU A 723 3.96 6.36 -22.11
CA LEU A 723 4.98 5.96 -21.14
C LEU A 723 5.85 4.81 -21.70
N GLY A 724 7.16 4.87 -21.45
CA GLY A 724 8.12 3.80 -21.66
C GLY A 724 9.06 3.65 -20.46
N ILE A 725 9.57 2.44 -20.22
CA ILE A 725 10.44 2.13 -19.08
C ILE A 725 11.61 1.27 -19.58
N SER A 726 12.83 1.61 -19.17
CA SER A 726 14.04 0.85 -19.50
C SER A 726 14.16 -0.41 -18.65
N GLU A 727 15.04 -1.31 -19.08
CA GLU A 727 15.61 -2.31 -18.18
C GLU A 727 16.59 -1.63 -17.22
N THR A 728 16.84 -2.30 -16.09
CA THR A 728 17.84 -1.84 -15.11
C THR A 728 19.23 -2.11 -15.65
N THR A 729 20.11 -1.13 -15.59
CA THR A 729 21.53 -1.22 -15.98
C THR A 729 22.42 -0.92 -14.77
N SER A 730 23.63 -1.46 -14.73
CA SER A 730 24.54 -1.26 -13.59
C SER A 730 25.92 -0.74 -14.00
N LEU A 731 26.54 0.01 -13.09
CA LEU A 731 27.90 0.53 -13.22
C LEU A 731 28.69 0.18 -11.97
N ARG A 732 29.72 -0.65 -12.12
CA ARG A 732 30.58 -1.06 -11.01
C ARG A 732 31.69 -0.04 -10.77
N SER A 733 31.61 0.69 -9.66
CA SER A 733 32.69 1.53 -9.18
C SER A 733 33.68 0.70 -8.36
N PHE A 734 34.90 0.49 -8.87
CA PHE A 734 35.87 -0.40 -8.24
C PHE A 734 37.30 0.13 -8.30
N LYS A 735 38.00 0.05 -7.17
CA LYS A 735 39.45 0.33 -7.06
C LYS A 735 40.15 -0.95 -6.59
N PRO A 736 41.22 -1.43 -7.25
CA PRO A 736 41.91 -2.66 -6.85
C PRO A 736 42.59 -2.61 -5.47
N PHE A 737 42.99 -1.42 -5.03
CA PHE A 737 43.60 -1.17 -3.71
C PHE A 737 42.88 -0.02 -3.03
N PHE A 738 42.33 -0.25 -1.83
CA PHE A 738 41.55 0.75 -1.11
C PHE A 738 41.42 0.48 0.38
N VAL A 739 41.07 1.54 1.11
CA VAL A 739 40.81 1.58 2.54
C VAL A 739 39.31 1.71 2.81
N GLU A 740 38.81 1.02 3.82
CA GLU A 740 37.41 1.11 4.24
C GLU A 740 37.32 1.28 5.77
N PRO A 741 37.03 2.49 6.25
CA PRO A 741 36.70 2.74 7.65
C PRO A 741 35.27 2.29 7.96
N ILE A 742 35.11 1.56 9.07
CA ILE A 742 33.84 1.02 9.57
C ILE A 742 33.42 1.86 10.78
N LEU A 743 32.32 2.59 10.62
CA LEU A 743 31.80 3.53 11.61
C LEU A 743 30.38 3.12 12.02
N PRO A 744 30.01 3.25 13.29
CA PRO A 744 28.62 3.15 13.72
C PRO A 744 27.79 4.31 13.16
N TYR A 745 26.46 4.27 13.31
CA TYR A 745 25.59 5.39 12.92
C TYR A 745 25.89 6.64 13.77
N SER A 746 25.96 6.47 15.10
CA SER A 746 26.26 7.53 16.04
C SER A 746 26.96 7.03 17.30
N ILE A 747 27.66 7.92 17.99
CA ILE A 747 28.27 7.69 19.30
C ILE A 747 27.90 8.81 20.28
N PHE A 748 28.07 8.59 21.58
CA PHE A 748 27.91 9.68 22.55
C PHE A 748 29.22 10.42 22.81
N ARG A 749 29.15 11.74 23.03
CA ARG A 749 30.31 12.55 23.41
C ARG A 749 31.01 11.96 24.64
N GLY A 750 32.34 11.86 24.56
CA GLY A 750 33.17 11.33 25.63
C GLY A 750 33.20 9.81 25.75
N GLU A 751 32.51 9.06 24.89
CA GLU A 751 32.70 7.61 24.79
C GLU A 751 33.91 7.29 23.92
N SER A 752 34.66 6.28 24.35
CA SER A 752 35.69 5.66 23.53
C SER A 752 35.07 4.56 22.68
N PHE A 753 35.41 4.51 21.40
CA PHE A 753 35.04 3.42 20.51
C PHE A 753 36.23 2.99 19.64
N PRO A 754 36.29 1.71 19.23
CA PRO A 754 37.32 1.24 18.31
C PRO A 754 36.96 1.65 16.88
N LEU A 755 37.70 2.59 16.30
CA LEU A 755 37.64 2.93 14.88
C LEU A 755 38.31 1.81 14.08
N THR A 756 37.50 0.89 13.57
CA THR A 756 37.96 -0.24 12.77
C THR A 756 38.17 0.18 11.31
N VAL A 757 39.33 -0.14 10.76
CA VAL A 757 39.69 0.13 9.36
C VAL A 757 40.17 -1.15 8.70
N LYS A 758 39.58 -1.48 7.55
CA LYS A 758 39.98 -2.63 6.73
C LYS A 758 40.64 -2.15 5.45
N VAL A 759 41.78 -2.71 5.10
CA VAL A 759 42.52 -2.38 3.87
C VAL A 759 42.52 -3.60 2.96
N PHE A 760 42.13 -3.39 1.71
CA PHE A 760 41.98 -4.44 0.70
C PHE A 760 43.06 -4.30 -0.37
N ASN A 761 43.65 -5.44 -0.76
CA ASN A 761 44.53 -5.55 -1.91
C ASN A 761 44.04 -6.65 -2.86
N TYR A 762 43.51 -6.25 -4.01
CA TYR A 762 43.13 -7.12 -5.12
C TYR A 762 44.12 -7.04 -6.30
N LEU A 763 45.31 -6.45 -6.10
CA LEU A 763 46.40 -6.48 -7.08
C LEU A 763 47.15 -7.81 -7.00
N LYS A 764 47.82 -8.20 -8.09
CA LYS A 764 48.58 -9.47 -8.19
C LYS A 764 49.92 -9.47 -7.44
N GLN A 765 50.30 -8.39 -6.77
CA GLN A 765 51.60 -8.22 -6.11
C GLN A 765 51.43 -7.92 -4.61
N CYS A 766 52.41 -8.32 -3.80
CA CYS A 766 52.47 -7.92 -2.39
C CYS A 766 53.04 -6.50 -2.25
N MET A 767 52.53 -5.75 -1.28
CA MET A 767 52.90 -4.35 -1.03
C MET A 767 53.16 -4.13 0.46
N VAL A 768 54.13 -3.26 0.79
CA VAL A 768 54.34 -2.79 2.16
C VAL A 768 53.50 -1.54 2.37
N LEU A 769 52.53 -1.64 3.27
CA LEU A 769 51.56 -0.61 3.56
C LEU A 769 51.92 0.13 4.85
N GLN A 770 51.95 1.46 4.79
CA GLN A 770 51.86 2.33 5.96
C GLN A 770 50.45 2.91 6.09
N LEU A 771 49.80 2.63 7.22
CA LEU A 771 48.45 3.10 7.54
C LEU A 771 48.51 4.13 8.68
N SER A 772 47.79 5.25 8.52
CA SER A 772 47.76 6.36 9.49
C SER A 772 46.36 7.00 9.61
N LEU A 773 46.03 7.47 10.81
CA LEU A 773 44.86 8.31 11.09
C LEU A 773 45.32 9.74 11.39
N MET A 774 44.76 10.72 10.68
CA MET A 774 45.12 12.14 10.83
C MET A 774 44.59 12.71 12.16
N ASN A 775 45.44 13.43 12.91
CA ASN A 775 45.02 14.11 14.14
C ASN A 775 44.02 15.25 13.84
N SER A 776 43.04 15.45 14.71
CA SER A 776 42.06 16.54 14.65
C SER A 776 41.75 17.05 16.07
N SER A 777 41.28 18.29 16.21
CA SER A 777 40.75 18.80 17.48
C SER A 777 39.40 18.19 17.88
N ASP A 778 38.73 17.52 16.93
CA ASP A 778 37.37 17.01 17.10
C ASP A 778 37.31 15.65 17.84
N PHE A 779 38.44 14.97 18.00
CA PHE A 779 38.57 13.70 18.73
C PHE A 779 39.97 13.50 19.32
N GLU A 780 40.06 12.66 20.33
CA GLU A 780 41.30 12.29 21.02
C GLU A 780 41.57 10.79 20.88
N PHE A 781 42.84 10.40 20.86
CA PHE A 781 43.23 8.99 20.91
C PHE A 781 43.29 8.53 22.36
N VAL A 782 42.69 7.37 22.66
CA VAL A 782 42.75 6.76 24.01
C VAL A 782 44.16 6.24 24.32
N HIS A 783 44.84 5.75 23.27
CA HIS A 783 46.22 5.27 23.32
C HIS A 783 47.11 6.14 22.42
N ALA A 784 48.43 5.88 22.37
CA ALA A 784 49.31 6.59 21.45
C ALA A 784 48.84 6.41 19.98
N ASN A 785 48.85 7.47 19.18
CA ASN A 785 48.58 7.35 17.75
C ASN A 785 49.73 6.61 17.05
N VAL A 786 49.55 5.31 16.84
CA VAL A 786 50.52 4.44 16.17
C VAL A 786 50.23 4.38 14.66
N ARG A 787 51.29 4.47 13.86
CA ARG A 787 51.25 4.13 12.43
C ARG A 787 51.49 2.63 12.26
N PHE A 788 50.63 1.96 11.49
CA PHE A 788 50.79 0.53 11.23
C PHE A 788 51.59 0.32 9.95
N THR A 789 52.63 -0.50 10.00
CA THR A 789 53.39 -0.93 8.82
C THR A 789 53.21 -2.43 8.63
N VAL A 790 52.69 -2.87 7.48
CA VAL A 790 52.37 -4.28 7.26
C VAL A 790 52.62 -4.72 5.82
N CYS A 791 52.96 -5.99 5.62
CA CYS A 791 52.90 -6.63 4.31
C CYS A 791 51.45 -7.03 3.97
N LEU A 792 50.93 -6.61 2.81
CA LEU A 792 49.61 -6.96 2.29
C LEU A 792 49.73 -7.60 0.90
N CYS A 793 49.30 -8.85 0.78
CA CYS A 793 49.47 -9.68 -0.42
C CYS A 793 48.20 -9.76 -1.29
N PRO A 794 48.26 -10.37 -2.48
CA PRO A 794 47.11 -10.47 -3.39
C PRO A 794 45.87 -11.11 -2.76
N ASP A 795 44.70 -10.64 -3.19
CA ASP A 795 43.36 -11.07 -2.75
C ASP A 795 43.23 -11.19 -1.22
N SER A 796 43.92 -10.31 -0.50
CA SER A 796 43.93 -10.30 0.97
C SER A 796 43.45 -8.96 1.53
N ALA A 797 42.89 -9.03 2.74
CA ALA A 797 42.47 -7.87 3.49
C ALA A 797 42.98 -7.96 4.93
N LYS A 798 43.41 -6.84 5.50
CA LYS A 798 43.83 -6.73 6.91
C LYS A 798 43.04 -5.65 7.63
N THR A 799 42.73 -5.91 8.89
CA THR A 799 41.93 -5.04 9.74
C THR A 799 42.80 -4.44 10.85
N PHE A 800 42.60 -3.16 11.10
CA PHE A 800 43.29 -2.34 12.10
C PHE A 800 42.26 -1.61 12.95
N PHE A 801 42.65 -1.15 14.13
CA PHE A 801 41.77 -0.40 15.02
C PHE A 801 42.55 0.71 15.73
N TRP A 802 41.90 1.86 15.92
CA TRP A 802 42.32 2.91 16.85
C TRP A 802 41.21 3.16 17.86
N ASP A 803 41.54 3.17 19.14
CA ASP A 803 40.60 3.61 20.17
C ASP A 803 40.57 5.13 20.19
N VAL A 804 39.42 5.70 19.81
CA VAL A 804 39.22 7.15 19.72
C VAL A 804 38.04 7.60 20.56
N LYS A 805 38.12 8.81 21.09
CA LYS A 805 37.11 9.46 21.93
C LYS A 805 36.71 10.79 21.30
N ALA A 806 35.46 10.93 20.90
CA ALA A 806 34.98 12.17 20.27
C ALA A 806 34.71 13.27 21.32
N THR A 807 35.19 14.48 21.04
CA THR A 807 35.06 15.65 21.92
C THR A 807 34.01 16.64 21.41
N LYS A 808 33.87 16.78 20.09
CA LYS A 808 32.92 17.69 19.44
C LYS A 808 31.57 17.04 19.15
N LEU A 809 30.48 17.82 19.30
CA LEU A 809 29.11 17.39 18.97
C LEU A 809 28.81 17.55 17.47
N GLY A 810 27.88 16.74 16.98
CA GLY A 810 27.49 16.76 15.56
C GLY A 810 28.39 15.90 14.68
N LYS A 811 28.62 16.31 13.43
CA LYS A 811 29.40 15.53 12.45
C LYS A 811 30.90 15.72 12.65
N VAL A 812 31.62 14.64 12.95
CA VAL A 812 33.08 14.62 13.13
C VAL A 812 33.74 13.83 12.01
N ASN A 813 34.76 14.39 11.36
CA ASN A 813 35.45 13.78 10.22
C ASN A 813 36.67 12.95 10.66
N PHE A 814 36.76 11.72 10.17
CA PHE A 814 37.91 10.83 10.29
C PHE A 814 38.60 10.70 8.94
N THR A 815 39.88 11.06 8.90
CA THR A 815 40.71 10.99 7.68
C THR A 815 41.76 9.89 7.82
N VAL A 816 41.57 8.79 7.10
CA VAL A 816 42.46 7.63 7.12
C VAL A 816 43.25 7.60 5.83
N THR A 817 44.57 7.42 5.92
CA THR A 817 45.45 7.31 4.76
C THR A 817 46.24 6.01 4.81
N ALA A 818 46.18 5.25 3.72
CA ALA A 818 47.04 4.11 3.48
C ALA A 818 47.93 4.39 2.27
N GLU A 819 49.23 4.27 2.46
CA GLU A 819 50.26 4.58 1.47
C GLU A 819 51.24 3.42 1.36
N VAL A 820 51.55 3.02 0.14
CA VAL A 820 52.54 1.99 -0.16
C VAL A 820 53.91 2.63 -0.08
N ILE A 821 54.78 2.06 0.74
CA ILE A 821 56.15 2.56 0.97
C ILE A 821 57.18 1.55 0.49
N ASP A 822 58.35 2.04 0.07
CA ASP A 822 59.51 1.20 -0.23
C ASP A 822 60.29 0.93 1.06
N GLN A 823 60.00 -0.19 1.72
CA GLN A 823 60.72 -0.64 2.91
C GLN A 823 61.10 -2.12 2.81
N LYS A 824 62.41 -2.38 2.88
CA LYS A 824 62.98 -3.74 2.85
C LYS A 824 62.75 -4.45 4.19
N ASP A 825 62.69 -5.78 4.17
CA ASP A 825 62.58 -6.68 5.33
C ASP A 825 61.20 -6.77 6.05
N VAL A 826 60.14 -6.15 5.52
CA VAL A 826 58.76 -6.28 6.10
C VAL A 826 57.98 -7.47 5.52
N CYS A 827 58.12 -7.72 4.21
CA CYS A 827 57.59 -8.90 3.54
C CYS A 827 58.70 -9.97 3.48
N THR A 828 58.67 -10.95 4.38
CA THR A 828 59.73 -11.97 4.50
C THR A 828 59.68 -13.06 3.42
N GLU A 829 58.54 -13.22 2.73
CA GLU A 829 58.27 -14.34 1.81
C GLU A 829 58.16 -13.92 0.33
N SER A 830 58.14 -12.62 0.03
CA SER A 830 57.92 -12.11 -1.33
C SER A 830 58.54 -10.73 -1.55
N THR A 831 58.97 -10.44 -2.79
CA THR A 831 59.44 -9.10 -3.17
C THR A 831 58.25 -8.14 -3.25
N ALA A 832 58.18 -7.18 -2.32
CA ALA A 832 57.18 -6.12 -2.35
C ALA A 832 57.47 -5.13 -3.49
N VAL A 833 56.42 -4.65 -4.15
CA VAL A 833 56.52 -3.70 -5.27
C VAL A 833 55.74 -2.44 -4.95
N VAL A 834 56.31 -1.27 -5.24
CA VAL A 834 55.60 0.01 -5.20
C VAL A 834 54.95 0.26 -6.57
N PRO A 835 53.61 0.31 -6.68
CA PRO A 835 52.95 0.52 -7.97
C PRO A 835 53.18 1.94 -8.49
N GLU A 836 53.43 2.09 -9.81
CA GLU A 836 53.70 3.37 -10.48
C GLU A 836 52.56 4.41 -10.31
N SER A 837 51.33 3.94 -10.09
CA SER A 837 50.19 4.81 -9.80
C SER A 837 49.14 4.07 -8.95
N GLY A 838 48.40 4.79 -8.09
CA GLY A 838 47.38 4.21 -7.23
C GLY A 838 47.88 3.57 -5.93
N GLY A 839 49.16 3.72 -5.57
CA GLY A 839 49.75 3.25 -4.30
C GLY A 839 49.36 4.05 -3.04
N LYS A 840 48.37 4.94 -3.14
CA LYS A 840 47.86 5.74 -2.03
C LYS A 840 46.33 5.81 -2.09
N ASP A 841 45.70 5.66 -0.94
CA ASP A 841 44.27 5.86 -0.77
C ASP A 841 44.01 6.64 0.52
N THR A 842 43.31 7.76 0.39
CA THR A 842 42.89 8.60 1.52
C THR A 842 41.37 8.69 1.51
N VAL A 843 40.77 8.36 2.65
CA VAL A 843 39.32 8.32 2.85
C VAL A 843 38.92 9.24 3.98
N VAL A 844 37.93 10.09 3.72
CA VAL A 844 37.30 10.94 4.72
C VAL A 844 35.86 10.49 4.94
N LYS A 845 35.52 10.04 6.16
CA LYS A 845 34.15 9.73 6.55
C LYS A 845 33.76 10.49 7.81
N HIS A 846 32.49 10.84 7.94
CA HIS A 846 31.97 11.52 9.13
C HIS A 846 31.15 10.59 10.01
N LEU A 847 31.20 10.82 11.31
CA LEU A 847 30.42 10.13 12.34
C LEU A 847 29.58 11.14 13.13
N LEU A 848 28.34 10.78 13.47
CA LEU A 848 27.46 11.61 14.27
C LEU A 848 27.72 11.44 15.78
N VAL A 849 28.02 12.53 16.47
CA VAL A 849 28.25 12.55 17.91
C VAL A 849 27.05 13.17 18.62
N LYS A 850 26.32 12.34 19.38
CA LYS A 850 25.14 12.69 20.18
C LYS A 850 25.55 13.07 21.61
N VAL A 851 24.67 13.77 22.32
CA VAL A 851 24.82 14.08 23.74
C VAL A 851 24.29 12.96 24.63
N LYS A 852 24.88 12.78 25.81
CA LYS A 852 24.35 11.90 26.86
C LYS A 852 23.27 12.63 27.66
N GLY A 853 22.19 11.95 28.00
CA GLY A 853 21.13 12.50 28.85
C GLY A 853 19.74 12.02 28.44
N LEU A 854 18.73 12.39 29.23
CA LEU A 854 17.32 12.24 28.90
C LEU A 854 16.80 13.60 28.40
N LEU A 855 16.07 13.62 27.30
CA LEU A 855 15.43 14.85 26.80
C LEU A 855 14.32 15.26 27.78
N GLU A 856 14.38 16.49 28.30
CA GLU A 856 13.33 17.12 29.09
C GLU A 856 12.71 18.25 28.27
N GLU A 857 11.41 18.16 28.00
CA GLU A 857 10.65 19.17 27.24
C GLU A 857 9.72 19.92 28.19
N LYS A 858 9.86 21.25 28.23
CA LYS A 858 8.95 22.16 28.95
C LYS A 858 8.06 22.87 27.95
N THR A 859 6.92 23.37 28.41
CA THR A 859 5.96 24.03 27.53
C THR A 859 5.33 25.18 28.27
N HIS A 860 5.30 26.35 27.64
CA HIS A 860 4.60 27.53 28.14
C HIS A 860 3.58 27.95 27.09
N THR A 861 2.30 27.96 27.48
CA THR A 861 1.21 28.32 26.59
C THR A 861 0.52 29.57 27.11
N SER A 862 0.09 30.45 26.21
CA SER A 862 -0.61 31.69 26.54
C SER A 862 -1.67 32.05 25.49
N LEU A 863 -2.64 32.86 25.90
CA LEU A 863 -3.71 33.36 25.05
C LEU A 863 -3.73 34.89 25.12
N LEU A 864 -3.35 35.54 24.01
CA LEU A 864 -3.25 37.00 23.90
C LEU A 864 -4.43 37.54 23.09
N CYS A 865 -5.39 38.15 23.78
CA CYS A 865 -6.52 38.85 23.15
C CYS A 865 -6.32 40.37 23.30
N PRO A 866 -6.09 41.13 22.22
CA PRO A 866 -5.96 42.59 22.30
C PRO A 866 -7.22 43.23 22.90
N LYS A 867 -7.09 43.86 24.07
CA LYS A 867 -8.17 44.67 24.68
C LYS A 867 -8.04 46.10 24.19
N GLY A 868 -8.60 46.42 23.02
CA GLY A 868 -8.44 47.73 22.37
C GLY A 868 -7.56 47.62 21.13
N THR A 869 -6.29 48.10 21.20
CA THR A 869 -5.37 48.18 20.04
C THR A 869 -4.13 47.27 20.10
N SER A 870 -3.70 46.78 21.27
CA SER A 870 -2.55 45.84 21.35
C SER A 870 -2.50 45.00 22.63
N ALA A 871 -1.75 43.90 22.60
CA ALA A 871 -1.38 43.06 23.76
C ALA A 871 0.06 42.57 23.62
N SER A 872 0.78 42.37 24.72
CA SER A 872 2.17 41.90 24.70
C SER A 872 2.50 40.97 25.85
N GLU A 873 3.40 40.01 25.63
CA GLU A 873 3.95 39.10 26.64
C GLU A 873 5.45 38.94 26.45
N THR A 874 6.20 38.89 27.55
CA THR A 874 7.64 38.62 27.53
C THR A 874 7.90 37.23 28.11
N ILE A 875 8.61 36.41 27.35
CA ILE A 875 8.94 35.03 27.68
C ILE A 875 10.40 34.99 28.16
N THR A 876 10.61 34.47 29.36
CA THR A 876 11.92 34.34 29.99
C THR A 876 12.31 32.86 30.09
N PHE A 877 13.53 32.51 29.70
CA PHE A 877 14.01 31.12 29.70
C PHE A 877 14.94 30.87 30.88
N THR A 878 14.62 29.86 31.71
CA THR A 878 15.47 29.40 32.82
C THR A 878 16.04 28.02 32.50
N LEU A 879 17.36 27.91 32.42
CA LEU A 879 18.04 26.64 32.12
C LEU A 879 18.34 25.85 33.42
N PRO A 880 18.11 24.52 33.46
CA PRO A 880 18.46 23.68 34.60
C PRO A 880 19.98 23.61 34.85
N GLU A 881 20.40 23.51 36.11
CA GLU A 881 21.83 23.42 36.48
C GLU A 881 22.53 22.15 35.95
N ASN A 882 21.77 21.07 35.76
CA ASN A 882 22.24 19.76 35.29
C ASN A 882 22.16 19.60 33.75
N MET A 883 21.91 20.68 33.01
CA MET A 883 21.84 20.67 31.54
C MET A 883 23.23 20.48 30.91
N VAL A 884 23.28 19.73 29.82
CA VAL A 884 24.48 19.66 28.98
C VAL A 884 24.57 20.91 28.10
N LEU A 885 25.60 21.73 28.27
CA LEU A 885 25.80 22.96 27.47
C LEU A 885 25.78 22.67 25.96
N GLY A 886 25.00 23.47 25.20
CA GLY A 886 24.84 23.38 23.75
C GLY A 886 23.70 22.47 23.29
N THR A 887 22.84 22.01 24.21
CA THR A 887 21.63 21.21 23.90
C THR A 887 20.33 22.00 23.98
N GLU A 888 20.41 23.23 24.47
CA GLU A 888 19.28 24.14 24.57
C GLU A 888 18.69 24.46 23.19
N ARG A 889 17.37 24.35 23.09
CA ARG A 889 16.60 24.73 21.91
C ARG A 889 15.22 25.17 22.35
N ALA A 890 14.66 26.14 21.65
CA ALA A 890 13.30 26.58 21.87
C ALA A 890 12.68 27.09 20.58
N HIS A 891 11.37 26.91 20.47
CA HIS A 891 10.59 27.44 19.37
C HIS A 891 9.26 27.99 19.87
N ILE A 892 8.72 28.95 19.11
CA ILE A 892 7.43 29.57 19.40
C ILE A 892 6.48 29.30 18.25
N SER A 893 5.29 28.80 18.59
CA SER A 893 4.20 28.49 17.67
C SER A 893 3.03 29.44 17.88
N PHE A 894 2.43 29.88 16.77
CA PHE A 894 1.34 30.87 16.73
C PHE A 894 0.10 30.32 16.03
N LEU A 895 -1.08 30.49 16.64
CA LEU A 895 -2.37 29.98 16.15
C LEU A 895 -3.52 30.97 16.43
N GLY A 896 -4.58 30.90 15.62
CA GLY A 896 -5.79 31.72 15.77
C GLY A 896 -6.93 31.04 16.53
N ASP A 897 -6.74 29.82 17.01
CA ASP A 897 -7.77 29.01 17.67
C ASP A 897 -7.22 28.30 18.93
N ILE A 898 -8.03 28.23 19.99
CA ILE A 898 -7.64 27.58 21.26
C ILE A 898 -7.54 26.06 21.16
N LEU A 899 -8.20 25.46 20.16
CA LEU A 899 -8.02 24.06 19.79
C LEU A 899 -7.07 23.94 18.59
N GLY A 900 -6.42 25.01 18.15
CA GLY A 900 -5.55 25.00 16.98
C GLY A 900 -4.44 23.95 17.04
N THR A 901 -3.75 23.80 18.17
CA THR A 901 -2.74 22.75 18.38
C THR A 901 -3.34 21.35 18.36
N ALA A 902 -4.54 21.20 18.92
CA ALA A 902 -5.29 19.95 18.91
C ALA A 902 -5.85 19.59 17.50
N LEU A 903 -6.05 20.59 16.64
CA LEU A 903 -6.57 20.45 15.27
C LEU A 903 -5.46 20.39 14.21
N ASP A 904 -4.28 20.91 14.50
CA ASP A 904 -3.08 20.70 13.66
C ASP A 904 -2.56 19.27 13.89
N ASN A 905 -2.59 18.81 15.15
CA ASN A 905 -2.38 17.41 15.54
C ASN A 905 -3.67 16.59 15.50
N ILE A 906 -4.66 16.97 14.67
CA ILE A 906 -5.94 16.25 14.63
C ILE A 906 -5.76 14.80 14.25
N ASP A 907 -4.65 14.39 13.63
CA ASP A 907 -4.37 13.00 13.29
C ASP A 907 -3.78 12.20 14.46
N GLU A 908 -3.11 12.88 15.39
CA GLU A 908 -2.64 12.36 16.68
C GLU A 908 -3.73 12.43 17.77
N LEU A 909 -4.74 13.28 17.62
CA LEU A 909 -5.90 13.31 18.51
C LEU A 909 -7.09 12.50 17.95
N LEU A 910 -7.31 12.54 16.63
CA LEU A 910 -8.09 11.57 15.85
C LEU A 910 -7.25 10.33 15.56
N GLN A 911 -6.98 9.55 16.59
CA GLN A 911 -6.33 8.27 16.42
C GLN A 911 -7.34 7.19 16.04
N MET A 912 -6.88 6.28 15.18
CA MET A 912 -7.58 5.02 14.95
C MET A 912 -7.62 4.26 16.27
N SER A 913 -8.83 4.02 16.78
CA SER A 913 -9.00 3.37 18.07
C SER A 913 -8.37 1.97 18.05
N SER A 914 -7.51 1.72 19.03
CA SER A 914 -6.70 0.52 19.13
C SER A 914 -6.57 0.08 20.59
N GLY A 915 -5.96 -1.08 20.82
CA GLY A 915 -5.78 -1.61 22.17
C GLY A 915 -7.00 -2.35 22.72
N CYS A 916 -7.04 -2.50 24.04
CA CYS A 916 -8.14 -3.09 24.80
C CYS A 916 -9.33 -2.11 24.97
N GLY A 917 -10.46 -2.55 25.52
CA GLY A 917 -11.68 -1.74 25.62
C GLY A 917 -11.54 -0.41 26.36
N GLU A 918 -10.58 -0.29 27.27
CA GLU A 918 -10.19 0.99 27.89
C GLU A 918 -9.45 1.88 26.89
N GLN A 919 -8.36 1.38 26.30
CA GLN A 919 -7.51 2.10 25.35
C GLN A 919 -8.28 2.54 24.11
N ASN A 920 -9.23 1.72 23.65
CA ASN A 920 -10.07 2.05 22.52
C ASN A 920 -10.94 3.29 22.81
N MET A 921 -11.48 3.42 24.03
CA MET A 921 -12.28 4.57 24.45
C MET A 921 -11.45 5.85 24.61
N VAL A 922 -10.16 5.74 24.94
CA VAL A 922 -9.23 6.89 24.99
C VAL A 922 -9.15 7.61 23.66
N HIS A 923 -9.18 6.86 22.56
CA HIS A 923 -9.13 7.44 21.22
C HIS A 923 -10.53 7.74 20.69
N PHE A 924 -11.54 6.91 21.01
CA PHE A 924 -12.89 7.10 20.50
C PHE A 924 -13.55 8.38 21.03
N ALA A 925 -13.44 8.69 22.33
CA ALA A 925 -14.15 9.81 22.94
C ALA A 925 -13.69 11.20 22.42
N PRO A 926 -12.38 11.52 22.34
CA PRO A 926 -11.92 12.78 21.76
C PRO A 926 -12.38 12.96 20.31
N ASN A 927 -12.45 11.87 19.53
CA ASN A 927 -12.89 11.94 18.13
C ASN A 927 -14.31 12.45 18.00
N VAL A 928 -15.21 12.05 18.90
CA VAL A 928 -16.59 12.51 18.93
C VAL A 928 -16.63 14.01 19.25
N PHE A 929 -15.89 14.45 20.26
CA PHE A 929 -15.92 15.85 20.72
C PHE A 929 -15.30 16.83 19.72
N ILE A 930 -14.17 16.46 19.11
CA ILE A 930 -13.49 17.27 18.09
C ILE A 930 -14.36 17.37 16.83
N THR A 931 -14.96 16.26 16.38
CA THR A 931 -15.85 16.25 15.22
C THR A 931 -17.06 17.15 15.44
N ARG A 932 -17.65 17.10 16.64
CA ARG A 932 -18.75 17.98 17.05
C ARG A 932 -18.35 19.45 17.02
N TYR A 933 -17.20 19.78 17.62
CA TYR A 933 -16.69 21.15 17.62
C TYR A 933 -16.49 21.69 16.19
N LEU A 934 -15.85 20.91 15.31
CA LEU A 934 -15.61 21.32 13.93
C LEU A 934 -16.93 21.52 13.16
N GLN A 935 -17.92 20.65 13.41
CA GLN A 935 -19.24 20.77 12.78
C GLN A 935 -19.98 22.03 13.24
N GLU A 936 -20.04 22.27 14.55
CA GLU A 936 -20.75 23.41 15.15
C GLU A 936 -20.09 24.76 14.80
N THR A 937 -18.75 24.79 14.68
CA THR A 937 -18.02 26.00 14.28
C THR A 937 -17.99 26.22 12.76
N GLY A 938 -18.49 25.27 11.96
CA GLY A 938 -18.45 25.34 10.49
C GLY A 938 -17.05 25.17 9.89
N GLN A 939 -16.10 24.64 10.66
CA GLN A 939 -14.71 24.40 10.26
C GLN A 939 -14.46 22.95 9.77
N LEU A 940 -15.49 22.11 9.74
CA LEU A 940 -15.39 20.71 9.31
C LEU A 940 -15.30 20.59 7.78
N THR A 941 -14.10 20.29 7.25
CA THR A 941 -13.96 20.00 5.82
C THR A 941 -14.47 18.59 5.48
N PRO A 942 -14.90 18.32 4.23
CA PRO A 942 -15.33 16.99 3.80
C PRO A 942 -14.29 15.89 4.03
N GLU A 943 -13.00 16.21 3.87
CA GLU A 943 -11.89 15.26 4.06
C GLU A 943 -11.72 14.88 5.53
N ILE A 944 -11.70 15.87 6.43
CA ILE A 944 -11.61 15.63 7.88
C ILE A 944 -12.85 14.87 8.35
N LYS A 945 -14.04 15.23 7.84
CA LYS A 945 -15.28 14.53 8.13
C LYS A 945 -15.21 13.05 7.74
N GLN A 946 -14.76 12.74 6.53
CA GLN A 946 -14.66 11.34 6.08
C GLN A 946 -13.65 10.54 6.91
N LYS A 947 -12.52 11.16 7.28
CA LYS A 947 -11.50 10.54 8.13
C LYS A 947 -12.01 10.29 9.55
N ALA A 948 -12.65 11.29 10.17
CA ALA A 948 -13.26 11.19 11.49
C ALA A 948 -14.37 10.12 11.52
N ILE A 949 -15.23 10.07 10.50
CA ILE A 949 -16.25 9.01 10.34
C ILE A 949 -15.58 7.64 10.28
N GLY A 950 -14.54 7.46 9.46
CA GLY A 950 -13.84 6.17 9.36
C GLY A 950 -13.21 5.71 10.69
N TYR A 951 -12.67 6.64 11.49
CA TYR A 951 -12.14 6.31 12.82
C TYR A 951 -13.23 6.03 13.85
N LEU A 952 -14.34 6.79 13.83
CA LEU A 952 -15.49 6.54 14.68
C LEU A 952 -16.14 5.17 14.35
N GLU A 953 -16.33 4.83 13.08
CA GLU A 953 -16.87 3.53 12.66
C GLU A 953 -15.96 2.38 13.11
N SER A 954 -14.65 2.51 12.88
CA SER A 954 -13.67 1.51 13.30
C SER A 954 -13.63 1.36 14.83
N GLY A 955 -13.64 2.47 15.57
CA GLY A 955 -13.60 2.45 17.03
C GLY A 955 -14.88 1.92 17.66
N TYR A 956 -16.04 2.22 17.07
CA TYR A 956 -17.33 1.64 17.45
C TYR A 956 -17.31 0.12 17.27
N GLN A 957 -16.99 -0.38 16.08
CA GLN A 957 -16.93 -1.82 15.80
C GLN A 957 -15.96 -2.55 16.73
N ARG A 958 -14.82 -1.92 17.04
CA ARG A 958 -13.83 -2.49 17.95
C ARG A 958 -14.31 -2.50 19.40
N GLN A 959 -14.99 -1.45 19.85
CA GLN A 959 -15.52 -1.38 21.21
C GLN A 959 -16.57 -2.47 21.48
N LEU A 960 -17.34 -2.86 20.46
CA LEU A 960 -18.32 -3.95 20.57
C LEU A 960 -17.68 -5.31 20.90
N LEU A 961 -16.39 -5.51 20.61
CA LEU A 961 -15.66 -6.73 21.00
C LEU A 961 -15.52 -6.88 22.52
N TYR A 962 -15.70 -5.79 23.27
CA TYR A 962 -15.57 -5.75 24.72
C TYR A 962 -16.93 -5.69 25.45
N LYS A 963 -18.03 -5.86 24.71
CA LYS A 963 -19.39 -5.95 25.24
C LYS A 963 -19.64 -7.35 25.84
N HIS A 964 -20.33 -7.40 26.98
CA HIS A 964 -20.80 -8.62 27.65
C HIS A 964 -22.25 -8.94 27.28
N ALA A 965 -22.68 -10.19 27.48
CA ALA A 965 -24.06 -10.61 27.23
C ALA A 965 -25.10 -9.86 28.06
N ASP A 966 -24.73 -9.31 29.22
CA ASP A 966 -25.63 -8.50 30.06
C ASP A 966 -25.74 -7.03 29.61
N GLY A 967 -24.97 -6.62 28.59
CA GLY A 967 -24.92 -5.27 28.04
C GLY A 967 -23.79 -4.38 28.57
N SER A 968 -23.04 -4.83 29.57
CA SER A 968 -21.91 -4.08 30.13
C SER A 968 -20.65 -4.15 29.26
N TYR A 969 -19.67 -3.28 29.51
CA TYR A 969 -18.36 -3.27 28.84
C TYR A 969 -17.23 -3.42 29.86
N SER A 970 -16.14 -4.10 29.48
CA SER A 970 -14.91 -4.19 30.29
C SER A 970 -13.65 -3.96 29.45
N ALA A 971 -12.47 -4.00 30.05
CA ALA A 971 -11.22 -3.79 29.32
C ALA A 971 -10.95 -4.93 28.34
N PHE A 972 -11.24 -6.17 28.72
CA PHE A 972 -10.90 -7.36 27.92
C PHE A 972 -12.12 -8.13 27.37
N GLY A 973 -13.33 -7.67 27.65
CA GLY A 973 -14.57 -8.27 27.15
C GLY A 973 -14.96 -9.57 27.84
N GLU A 974 -15.94 -10.26 27.25
CA GLU A 974 -16.62 -11.41 27.87
C GLU A 974 -15.69 -12.63 28.09
N GLY A 975 -15.82 -13.26 29.27
CA GLY A 975 -15.09 -14.47 29.64
C GLY A 975 -13.74 -14.27 30.34
N SER A 976 -13.26 -13.03 30.45
CA SER A 976 -12.00 -12.69 31.14
C SER A 976 -12.21 -12.02 32.50
N GLU A 977 -13.22 -11.16 32.62
CA GLU A 977 -13.56 -10.39 33.82
C GLU A 977 -15.04 -9.97 33.80
N PRO A 978 -15.66 -9.57 34.93
CA PRO A 978 -16.99 -8.97 34.92
C PRO A 978 -16.97 -7.55 34.32
N GLY A 979 -18.11 -7.12 33.77
CA GLY A 979 -18.31 -5.76 33.26
C GLY A 979 -17.98 -4.65 34.25
N ASN A 980 -17.42 -3.54 33.74
CA ASN A 980 -17.04 -2.38 34.55
C ASN A 980 -18.12 -1.27 34.49
N THR A 981 -18.63 -0.83 35.63
CA THR A 981 -19.72 0.18 35.67
C THR A 981 -19.30 1.55 35.18
N TRP A 982 -18.07 1.99 35.47
CA TRP A 982 -17.56 3.29 35.02
C TRP A 982 -17.31 3.31 33.50
N LEU A 983 -16.63 2.28 32.98
CA LEU A 983 -16.35 2.17 31.54
C LEU A 983 -17.64 2.04 30.75
N THR A 984 -18.62 1.27 31.25
CA THR A 984 -19.94 1.16 30.64
C THR A 984 -20.65 2.51 30.57
N ALA A 985 -20.52 3.35 31.61
CA ALA A 985 -21.08 4.71 31.60
C ALA A 985 -20.38 5.63 30.59
N LEU A 986 -19.04 5.54 30.47
CA LEU A 986 -18.29 6.30 29.46
C LEU A 986 -18.68 5.89 28.04
N VAL A 987 -18.74 4.58 27.76
CA VAL A 987 -19.19 4.03 26.47
C VAL A 987 -20.60 4.51 26.16
N LEU A 988 -21.53 4.41 27.12
CA LEU A 988 -22.91 4.88 26.93
C LEU A 988 -22.96 6.37 26.57
N LYS A 989 -22.30 7.22 27.35
CA LYS A 989 -22.27 8.68 27.11
C LYS A 989 -21.70 9.02 25.72
N THR A 990 -20.61 8.39 25.34
CA THR A 990 -19.87 8.70 24.10
C THR A 990 -20.56 8.12 22.87
N PHE A 991 -21.11 6.90 22.95
CA PHE A 991 -21.90 6.31 21.88
C PHE A 991 -23.15 7.13 21.59
N SER A 992 -23.86 7.59 22.62
CA SER A 992 -25.02 8.46 22.42
C SER A 992 -24.66 9.77 21.74
N GLN A 993 -23.48 10.34 22.01
CA GLN A 993 -23.00 11.53 21.31
C GLN A 993 -22.49 11.25 19.88
N ALA A 994 -21.99 10.04 19.61
CA ALA A 994 -21.50 9.64 18.30
C ALA A 994 -22.63 9.34 17.30
N GLN A 995 -23.87 9.10 17.76
CA GLN A 995 -25.06 8.91 16.91
C GLN A 995 -25.31 10.07 15.93
N ASP A 996 -24.84 11.27 16.26
CA ASP A 996 -24.95 12.45 15.39
C ASP A 996 -24.04 12.37 14.14
N PHE A 997 -23.04 11.48 14.13
CA PHE A 997 -22.03 11.39 13.06
C PHE A 997 -21.97 10.03 12.37
N ILE A 998 -22.19 8.94 13.12
CA ILE A 998 -22.10 7.55 12.63
C ILE A 998 -23.32 6.74 13.05
N HIS A 999 -23.60 5.66 12.33
CA HIS A 999 -24.66 4.72 12.72
C HIS A 999 -24.23 3.90 13.94
N ILE A 1000 -25.00 4.01 15.03
CA ILE A 1000 -24.87 3.18 16.23
C ILE A 1000 -26.19 2.49 16.49
N ASP A 1001 -26.14 1.16 16.63
CA ASP A 1001 -27.32 0.34 16.94
C ASP A 1001 -27.88 0.75 18.31
N GLU A 1002 -29.15 1.18 18.33
CA GLU A 1002 -29.87 1.57 19.54
C GLU A 1002 -29.92 0.46 20.59
N GLN A 1003 -29.90 -0.81 20.16
CA GLN A 1003 -29.92 -1.93 21.10
C GLN A 1003 -28.66 -1.93 21.98
N ASN A 1004 -27.50 -1.57 21.43
CA ASN A 1004 -26.26 -1.49 22.20
C ASN A 1004 -26.31 -0.38 23.28
N ILE A 1005 -27.02 0.72 23.01
CA ILE A 1005 -27.25 1.81 23.97
C ILE A 1005 -28.23 1.36 25.07
N LYS A 1006 -29.36 0.73 24.68
CA LYS A 1006 -30.38 0.21 25.61
C LYS A 1006 -29.84 -0.87 26.53
N ASP A 1007 -29.01 -1.78 26.01
CA ASP A 1007 -28.37 -2.83 26.77
C ASP A 1007 -27.40 -2.26 27.83
N ALA A 1008 -26.55 -1.30 27.43
CA ALA A 1008 -25.61 -0.65 28.34
C ALA A 1008 -26.33 0.14 29.45
N ALA A 1009 -27.38 0.89 29.11
CA ALA A 1009 -28.22 1.58 30.09
C ALA A 1009 -28.88 0.60 31.07
N SER A 1010 -29.41 -0.52 30.55
CA SER A 1010 -30.02 -1.57 31.37
C SER A 1010 -29.02 -2.23 32.32
N ALA A 1011 -27.78 -2.48 31.86
CA ALA A 1011 -26.70 -3.02 32.69
C ALA A 1011 -26.34 -2.06 33.83
N LEU A 1012 -26.26 -0.75 33.56
CA LEU A 1012 -26.01 0.27 34.59
C LEU A 1012 -27.15 0.33 35.60
N ILE A 1013 -28.41 0.36 35.16
CA ILE A 1013 -29.58 0.41 36.05
C ILE A 1013 -29.64 -0.81 36.98
N LYS A 1014 -29.26 -2.00 36.50
CA LYS A 1014 -29.18 -3.22 37.34
C LYS A 1014 -28.12 -3.12 38.46
N SER A 1015 -27.13 -2.25 38.31
CA SER A 1015 -26.12 -1.99 39.34
C SER A 1015 -26.57 -0.98 40.42
N GLN A 1016 -27.80 -0.46 40.34
CA GLN A 1016 -28.36 0.46 41.33
C GLN A 1016 -28.63 -0.25 42.67
N THR A 1017 -28.25 0.40 43.76
CA THR A 1017 -28.45 -0.08 45.14
C THR A 1017 -29.82 0.36 45.70
N PRO A 1018 -30.29 -0.21 46.83
CA PRO A 1018 -31.56 0.20 47.44
C PRO A 1018 -31.64 1.67 47.86
N SER A 1019 -30.50 2.33 48.14
CA SER A 1019 -30.45 3.77 48.42
C SER A 1019 -30.68 4.63 47.18
N GLY A 1020 -30.62 4.05 45.97
CA GLY A 1020 -30.71 4.74 44.68
C GLY A 1020 -29.34 5.09 44.08
N CYS A 1021 -28.25 5.00 44.83
CA CYS A 1021 -26.90 5.19 44.29
C CYS A 1021 -26.40 3.96 43.52
N PHE A 1022 -25.34 4.11 42.74
CA PHE A 1022 -24.72 3.04 41.97
C PHE A 1022 -23.46 2.52 42.65
N LYS A 1023 -23.25 1.19 42.64
CA LYS A 1023 -22.04 0.55 43.16
C LYS A 1023 -21.00 0.35 42.07
N SER A 1024 -19.72 0.35 42.46
CA SER A 1024 -18.64 0.02 41.56
C SER A 1024 -18.57 -1.49 41.33
N VAL A 1025 -18.59 -1.92 40.07
CA VAL A 1025 -18.45 -3.33 39.67
C VAL A 1025 -17.40 -3.42 38.58
N GLY A 1026 -16.62 -4.50 38.55
CA GLY A 1026 -15.53 -4.70 37.60
C GLY A 1026 -14.20 -4.09 38.08
N LYS A 1027 -13.11 -4.41 37.37
CA LYS A 1027 -11.79 -3.80 37.60
C LYS A 1027 -11.41 -3.01 36.35
N LEU A 1028 -10.68 -1.91 36.54
CA LEU A 1028 -9.99 -1.22 35.44
C LEU A 1028 -8.52 -1.60 35.50
N PHE A 1029 -7.91 -1.84 34.34
CA PHE A 1029 -6.48 -2.17 34.24
C PHE A 1029 -5.63 -0.90 34.31
N ASN A 1030 -6.14 0.21 33.76
CA ASN A 1030 -5.57 1.55 33.89
C ASN A 1030 -6.50 2.47 34.70
N ASN A 1031 -6.18 2.68 35.98
CA ASN A 1031 -6.92 3.62 36.84
C ASN A 1031 -6.85 5.08 36.35
N GLY A 1032 -5.92 5.40 35.44
CA GLY A 1032 -5.81 6.72 34.80
C GLY A 1032 -6.99 7.08 33.88
N LEU A 1033 -7.84 6.12 33.48
CA LEU A 1033 -9.11 6.43 32.81
C LEU A 1033 -10.19 6.85 33.82
N MET A 1034 -10.26 6.22 34.99
CA MET A 1034 -11.34 6.46 35.95
C MET A 1034 -11.31 7.89 36.55
N GLY A 1035 -10.15 8.56 36.50
CA GLY A 1035 -9.92 9.83 37.20
C GLY A 1035 -9.98 9.65 38.72
N ALA A 1036 -10.25 10.74 39.45
CA ALA A 1036 -10.45 10.72 40.91
C ALA A 1036 -11.88 10.34 41.34
N VAL A 1037 -12.61 9.58 40.50
CA VAL A 1037 -14.01 9.20 40.76
C VAL A 1037 -14.08 8.19 41.91
N GLU A 1038 -14.69 8.58 43.03
CA GLU A 1038 -14.95 7.66 44.15
C GLU A 1038 -16.32 6.98 44.01
N GLU A 1039 -16.46 5.79 44.61
CA GLU A 1039 -17.73 5.10 44.75
C GLU A 1039 -18.71 5.95 45.59
N GLY A 1040 -20.00 5.92 45.26
CA GLY A 1040 -21.00 6.80 45.87
C GLY A 1040 -21.27 8.04 45.04
N LEU A 1041 -20.87 9.23 45.52
CA LEU A 1041 -21.25 10.52 44.93
C LEU A 1041 -20.71 10.71 43.50
N GLY A 1042 -19.41 10.48 43.30
CA GLY A 1042 -18.76 10.67 41.99
C GLY A 1042 -19.29 9.70 40.93
N LEU A 1043 -19.24 8.39 41.22
CA LEU A 1043 -19.69 7.35 40.30
C LEU A 1043 -21.18 7.50 39.94
N SER A 1044 -22.04 7.76 40.92
CA SER A 1044 -23.48 7.93 40.67
C SER A 1044 -23.75 9.17 39.80
N SER A 1045 -22.99 10.25 39.99
CA SER A 1045 -23.11 11.46 39.17
C SER A 1045 -22.67 11.22 37.72
N ALA A 1046 -21.59 10.47 37.51
CA ALA A 1046 -21.11 10.10 36.17
C ALA A 1046 -22.13 9.22 35.42
N ILE A 1047 -22.67 8.19 36.09
CA ILE A 1047 -23.68 7.28 35.51
C ILE A 1047 -24.96 8.04 35.15
N ILE A 1048 -25.43 8.95 36.01
CA ILE A 1048 -26.64 9.73 35.71
C ILE A 1048 -26.43 10.68 34.55
N THR A 1049 -25.25 11.29 34.45
CA THR A 1049 -24.88 12.10 33.29
C THR A 1049 -24.95 11.28 31.99
N ALA A 1050 -24.41 10.05 32.01
CA ALA A 1050 -24.46 9.14 30.87
C ALA A 1050 -25.89 8.71 30.50
N LEU A 1051 -26.72 8.34 31.49
CA LEU A 1051 -28.11 7.91 31.26
C LEU A 1051 -28.96 9.03 30.64
N ILE A 1052 -28.81 10.27 31.09
CA ILE A 1052 -29.56 11.41 30.55
C ILE A 1052 -29.07 11.75 29.13
N HIS A 1053 -27.76 11.72 28.88
CA HIS A 1053 -27.23 11.90 27.51
C HIS A 1053 -27.68 10.79 26.55
N ALA A 1054 -27.92 9.57 27.05
CA ALA A 1054 -28.48 8.46 26.28
C ALA A 1054 -30.00 8.56 26.05
N GLY A 1055 -30.64 9.64 26.48
CA GLY A 1055 -32.07 9.89 26.27
C GLY A 1055 -32.98 9.32 27.36
N THR A 1056 -32.43 8.86 28.50
CA THR A 1056 -33.27 8.42 29.62
C THR A 1056 -33.90 9.65 30.29
N PRO A 1057 -35.24 9.76 30.34
CA PRO A 1057 -35.89 10.98 30.84
C PRO A 1057 -35.70 11.11 32.36
N ARG A 1058 -35.70 12.36 32.85
CA ARG A 1058 -35.67 12.65 34.31
C ARG A 1058 -36.83 12.01 35.07
N SER A 1059 -37.95 11.72 34.40
CA SER A 1059 -39.12 11.06 34.99
C SER A 1059 -38.91 9.56 35.24
N ASP A 1060 -37.82 8.97 34.72
CA ASP A 1060 -37.53 7.55 34.93
C ASP A 1060 -37.29 7.24 36.42
N PRO A 1061 -37.93 6.19 36.98
CA PRO A 1061 -37.80 5.85 38.40
C PRO A 1061 -36.35 5.60 38.86
N ALA A 1062 -35.49 5.03 38.01
CA ALA A 1062 -34.09 4.79 38.34
C ALA A 1062 -33.32 6.12 38.42
N VAL A 1063 -33.57 7.04 37.48
CA VAL A 1063 -32.95 8.38 37.47
C VAL A 1063 -33.42 9.22 38.67
N GLN A 1064 -34.70 9.19 39.02
CA GLN A 1064 -35.23 9.91 40.20
C GLN A 1064 -34.62 9.42 41.51
N LYS A 1065 -34.51 8.10 41.69
CA LYS A 1065 -33.89 7.50 42.89
C LYS A 1065 -32.41 7.88 43.00
N ALA A 1066 -31.69 7.87 41.89
CA ALA A 1066 -30.29 8.26 41.86
C ALA A 1066 -30.07 9.74 42.12
N LEU A 1067 -30.86 10.63 41.49
CA LEU A 1067 -30.82 12.07 41.77
C LEU A 1067 -31.13 12.39 43.23
N LYS A 1068 -32.08 11.66 43.84
CA LYS A 1068 -32.37 11.76 45.28
C LYS A 1068 -31.16 11.32 46.11
N CYS A 1069 -30.55 10.17 45.80
CA CYS A 1069 -29.36 9.69 46.50
C CYS A 1069 -28.20 10.70 46.42
N ILE A 1070 -27.92 11.25 45.23
CA ILE A 1070 -26.90 12.29 45.02
C ILE A 1070 -27.23 13.54 45.85
N THR A 1071 -28.51 13.96 45.88
CA THR A 1071 -28.96 15.12 46.69
C THR A 1071 -28.71 14.89 48.18
N ASP A 1072 -29.06 13.70 48.68
CA ASP A 1072 -28.87 13.32 50.08
C ASP A 1072 -27.38 13.30 50.45
N LEU A 1073 -26.53 12.74 49.59
CA LEU A 1073 -25.06 12.74 49.77
C LEU A 1073 -24.46 14.17 49.76
N VAL A 1074 -24.89 15.03 48.83
CA VAL A 1074 -24.44 16.43 48.75
C VAL A 1074 -24.85 17.24 49.99
N ASN A 1075 -26.01 16.92 50.57
CA ASN A 1075 -26.49 17.59 51.78
C ASN A 1075 -25.85 17.05 53.07
N ALA A 1076 -25.53 15.75 53.12
CA ALA A 1076 -24.88 15.11 54.26
C ALA A 1076 -23.41 15.52 54.42
N ASP A 1077 -22.69 15.69 53.30
CA ASP A 1077 -21.31 16.14 53.31
C ASP A 1077 -21.21 17.65 53.56
N SER A 1078 -21.15 18.07 54.83
CA SER A 1078 -21.08 19.49 55.25
C SER A 1078 -19.68 19.96 55.63
N SER A 1079 -18.70 19.04 55.72
CA SER A 1079 -17.33 19.30 56.20
C SER A 1079 -16.28 18.60 55.32
N SER A 1080 -15.95 19.23 54.20
CA SER A 1080 -14.63 19.20 53.53
C SER A 1080 -13.99 17.87 53.09
N SER A 1081 -14.60 17.04 52.24
CA SER A 1081 -13.79 16.06 51.49
C SER A 1081 -14.34 15.71 50.11
N ASN A 1082 -13.52 15.99 49.10
CA ASN A 1082 -13.66 15.67 47.67
C ASN A 1082 -14.39 16.70 46.76
N LEU A 1083 -13.66 17.75 46.34
CA LEU A 1083 -14.13 18.78 45.39
C LEU A 1083 -14.47 18.18 44.01
N TYR A 1084 -13.75 17.13 43.61
CA TYR A 1084 -13.96 16.43 42.33
C TYR A 1084 -15.35 15.78 42.26
N SER A 1085 -15.76 15.05 43.29
CA SER A 1085 -17.10 14.45 43.35
C SER A 1085 -18.21 15.51 43.34
N LEU A 1086 -17.99 16.67 43.97
CA LEU A 1086 -18.93 17.80 43.91
C LEU A 1086 -19.01 18.42 42.51
N ALA A 1087 -17.90 18.52 41.78
CA ALA A 1087 -17.91 19.01 40.40
C ALA A 1087 -18.70 18.10 39.46
N LEU A 1088 -18.53 16.79 39.59
CA LEU A 1088 -19.33 15.81 38.83
C LEU A 1088 -20.82 15.90 39.18
N ALA A 1089 -21.16 16.06 40.46
CA ALA A 1089 -22.55 16.27 40.89
C ALA A 1089 -23.14 17.57 40.31
N ALA A 1090 -22.36 18.66 40.29
CA ALA A 1090 -22.79 19.91 39.65
C ALA A 1090 -23.11 19.72 38.17
N ASN A 1091 -22.28 18.95 37.45
CA ASN A 1091 -22.52 18.63 36.05
C ASN A 1091 -23.76 17.74 35.86
N ALA A 1092 -23.94 16.72 36.70
CA ALA A 1092 -25.12 15.84 36.66
C ALA A 1092 -26.43 16.63 36.86
N PHE A 1093 -26.48 17.55 37.83
CA PHE A 1093 -27.65 18.42 38.01
C PHE A 1093 -27.82 19.46 36.89
N ALA A 1094 -26.70 19.91 36.28
CA ALA A 1094 -26.74 20.79 35.13
C ALA A 1094 -27.40 20.11 33.92
N VAL A 1095 -27.03 18.86 33.64
CA VAL A 1095 -27.62 18.03 32.58
C VAL A 1095 -29.06 17.63 32.91
N ALA A 1096 -29.38 17.34 34.19
CA ALA A 1096 -30.74 17.04 34.64
C ALA A 1096 -31.68 18.26 34.68
N GLY A 1097 -31.19 19.47 34.40
CA GLY A 1097 -31.97 20.71 34.40
C GLY A 1097 -32.33 21.24 35.80
N ASP A 1098 -31.70 20.77 36.88
CA ASP A 1098 -31.96 21.24 38.25
C ASP A 1098 -31.13 22.49 38.58
N LYS A 1099 -31.71 23.66 38.30
CA LYS A 1099 -31.01 24.94 38.49
C LYS A 1099 -30.68 25.24 39.96
N ALA A 1100 -31.52 24.83 40.90
CA ALA A 1100 -31.37 25.18 42.31
C ALA A 1100 -30.20 24.43 42.96
N LEU A 1101 -30.15 23.10 42.79
CA LEU A 1101 -29.07 22.27 43.32
C LEU A 1101 -27.74 22.54 42.61
N LYS A 1102 -27.75 22.70 41.28
CA LYS A 1102 -26.58 23.14 40.51
C LYS A 1102 -25.97 24.41 41.11
N GLN A 1103 -26.79 25.46 41.30
CA GLN A 1103 -26.28 26.74 41.81
C GLN A 1103 -25.81 26.64 43.27
N LYS A 1104 -26.46 25.79 44.09
CA LYS A 1104 -26.01 25.50 45.47
C LYS A 1104 -24.62 24.89 45.48
N ILE A 1105 -24.35 23.89 44.63
CA ILE A 1105 -23.06 23.21 44.54
C ILE A 1105 -21.99 24.14 43.96
N LEU A 1106 -22.29 24.87 42.87
CA LEU A 1106 -21.36 25.84 42.28
C LEU A 1106 -20.96 26.93 43.28
N LYS A 1107 -21.89 27.43 44.11
CA LYS A 1107 -21.56 28.37 45.20
C LYS A 1107 -20.61 27.78 46.25
N ARG A 1108 -20.69 26.46 46.50
CA ARG A 1108 -19.76 25.76 47.41
C ARG A 1108 -18.39 25.60 46.77
N LEU A 1109 -18.33 25.22 45.50
CA LEU A 1109 -17.08 25.12 44.73
C LEU A 1109 -16.41 26.49 44.56
N ASP A 1110 -17.18 27.56 44.38
CA ASP A 1110 -16.66 28.94 44.28
C ASP A 1110 -15.92 29.41 45.54
N LYS A 1111 -16.23 28.85 46.72
CA LYS A 1111 -15.49 29.13 47.97
C LYS A 1111 -14.11 28.48 48.00
N ALA A 1112 -13.90 27.42 47.22
CA ALA A 1112 -12.63 26.71 47.08
C ALA A 1112 -11.86 27.12 45.81
N ALA A 1113 -12.36 28.10 45.05
CA ALA A 1113 -11.72 28.56 43.83
C ALA A 1113 -10.43 29.34 44.12
N ILE A 1114 -9.35 28.96 43.46
CA ILE A 1114 -8.07 29.68 43.50
C ILE A 1114 -8.10 30.72 42.39
N ARG A 1115 -7.84 31.99 42.76
CA ARG A 1115 -7.93 33.13 41.85
C ARG A 1115 -6.59 33.86 41.79
N SER A 1116 -6.06 33.97 40.58
CA SER A 1116 -4.97 34.88 40.20
C SER A 1116 -5.54 35.88 39.19
N ASP A 1117 -4.99 37.10 39.06
CA ASP A 1117 -5.66 38.27 38.46
C ASP A 1117 -6.30 38.07 37.06
N ALA A 1118 -5.93 37.02 36.31
CA ALA A 1118 -6.57 36.61 35.05
C ALA A 1118 -7.10 35.15 34.98
N GLN A 1119 -6.92 34.34 36.03
CA GLN A 1119 -7.15 32.89 36.00
C GLN A 1119 -7.98 32.39 37.20
N ILE A 1120 -8.88 31.44 36.94
CA ILE A 1120 -9.66 30.76 37.98
C ILE A 1120 -9.49 29.25 37.80
N PHE A 1121 -9.06 28.55 38.85
CA PHE A 1121 -8.93 27.10 38.84
C PHE A 1121 -9.22 26.50 40.22
N TRP A 1122 -9.26 25.18 40.29
CA TRP A 1122 -9.49 24.44 41.53
C TRP A 1122 -8.44 23.35 41.68
N SER A 1123 -8.02 23.11 42.93
CA SER A 1123 -7.10 22.04 43.28
C SER A 1123 -7.66 21.18 44.41
N GLN A 1124 -7.47 19.87 44.31
CA GLN A 1124 -7.90 18.92 45.34
C GLN A 1124 -6.98 18.96 46.58
N GLN A 1125 -5.70 19.31 46.44
CA GLN A 1125 -4.72 19.39 47.52
C GLN A 1125 -4.35 20.85 47.79
N SER A 1126 -4.66 21.37 48.98
CA SER A 1126 -4.54 22.80 49.32
C SER A 1126 -3.10 23.31 49.58
N LYS A 1127 -2.05 22.53 49.25
CA LYS A 1127 -0.65 22.93 49.47
C LYS A 1127 0.16 22.77 48.19
N GLN A 1128 0.56 23.89 47.60
CA GLN A 1128 1.77 23.95 46.78
C GLN A 1128 2.81 24.80 47.52
N GLU A 1129 3.99 24.22 47.69
CA GLU A 1129 5.22 24.97 47.92
C GLU A 1129 5.54 25.82 46.68
N GLU A 1130 6.00 27.03 46.92
CA GLU A 1130 6.10 28.18 46.03
C GLU A 1130 7.27 28.12 45.02
N ASP A 1131 7.86 26.95 44.76
CA ASP A 1131 9.10 26.87 43.98
C ASP A 1131 8.87 26.71 42.46
N SER A 1132 9.16 27.81 41.75
CA SER A 1132 9.32 28.00 40.29
C SER A 1132 8.03 28.27 39.46
N LEU A 1133 7.51 29.49 39.59
CA LEU A 1133 6.31 30.05 38.95
C LEU A 1133 6.26 30.10 37.40
N HIS A 1134 7.32 29.75 36.67
CA HIS A 1134 7.36 29.95 35.21
C HIS A 1134 7.09 28.70 34.35
N TRP A 1135 7.17 27.48 34.90
CA TRP A 1135 7.07 26.24 34.09
C TRP A 1135 6.30 25.10 34.76
N TYR A 1136 5.42 25.42 35.72
CA TYR A 1136 4.66 24.46 36.49
C TYR A 1136 3.48 23.85 35.70
N ARG A 1137 3.39 22.51 35.63
CA ARG A 1137 2.19 21.78 35.16
C ARG A 1137 1.38 21.26 36.35
N ALA A 1138 0.07 21.51 36.34
CA ALA A 1138 -0.84 21.08 37.40
C ALA A 1138 -1.06 19.55 37.39
N PRO A 1139 -1.39 18.94 38.56
CA PRO A 1139 -1.80 17.55 38.62
C PRO A 1139 -3.02 17.27 37.72
N SER A 1140 -3.07 16.10 37.06
CA SER A 1140 -4.17 15.74 36.14
C SER A 1140 -5.57 15.85 36.76
N VAL A 1141 -5.71 15.54 38.05
CA VAL A 1141 -6.98 15.66 38.79
C VAL A 1141 -7.50 17.10 38.82
N ASP A 1142 -6.60 18.09 38.90
CA ASP A 1142 -6.98 19.50 38.95
C ASP A 1142 -7.47 20.00 37.59
N VAL A 1143 -6.92 19.46 36.50
CA VAL A 1143 -7.38 19.70 35.12
C VAL A 1143 -8.78 19.11 34.92
N GLU A 1144 -9.02 17.86 35.33
CA GLU A 1144 -10.34 17.23 35.23
C GLU A 1144 -11.39 17.96 36.10
N LEU A 1145 -11.02 18.31 37.33
CA LEU A 1145 -11.85 19.06 38.28
C LEU A 1145 -12.28 20.40 37.67
N THR A 1146 -11.31 21.18 37.22
CA THR A 1146 -11.55 22.51 36.66
C THR A 1146 -12.36 22.43 35.36
N SER A 1147 -12.09 21.43 34.51
CA SER A 1147 -12.85 21.18 33.28
C SER A 1147 -14.31 20.78 33.56
N SER A 1148 -14.55 19.95 34.57
CA SER A 1148 -15.90 19.56 35.01
C SER A 1148 -16.70 20.75 35.52
N ILE A 1149 -16.06 21.65 36.27
CA ILE A 1149 -16.68 22.89 36.75
C ILE A 1149 -16.98 23.84 35.59
N LEU A 1150 -16.07 23.96 34.61
CA LEU A 1150 -16.30 24.72 33.39
C LEU A 1150 -17.55 24.22 32.66
N MET A 1151 -17.66 22.92 32.39
CA MET A 1151 -18.82 22.31 31.75
C MET A 1151 -20.12 22.60 32.50
N ALA A 1152 -20.10 22.49 33.84
CA ALA A 1152 -21.25 22.85 34.67
C ALA A 1152 -21.62 24.34 34.50
N HIS A 1153 -20.66 25.26 34.36
CA HIS A 1153 -20.96 26.67 34.10
C HIS A 1153 -21.57 26.91 32.72
N ILE A 1154 -21.05 26.26 31.67
CA ILE A 1154 -21.42 26.52 30.27
C ILE A 1154 -22.56 25.64 29.74
N SER A 1155 -23.20 24.84 30.60
CA SER A 1155 -24.27 23.89 30.23
C SER A 1155 -25.55 24.52 29.67
N LYS A 1156 -25.68 25.85 29.63
CA LYS A 1156 -26.87 26.56 29.13
C LYS A 1156 -26.78 26.76 27.62
N SER A 1157 -27.93 26.86 26.94
CA SER A 1157 -27.98 27.11 25.50
C SER A 1157 -27.36 28.46 25.11
N SER A 1158 -27.61 29.50 25.91
CA SER A 1158 -27.00 30.84 25.80
C SER A 1158 -26.38 31.28 27.14
N LEU A 1159 -25.27 32.02 27.07
CA LEU A 1159 -24.51 32.51 28.22
C LEU A 1159 -24.59 34.04 28.29
N SER A 1160 -24.68 34.57 29.51
CA SER A 1160 -24.55 36.01 29.75
C SER A 1160 -23.09 36.47 29.64
N SER A 1161 -22.86 37.77 29.42
CA SER A 1161 -21.50 38.34 29.33
C SER A 1161 -20.65 38.07 30.58
N ASP A 1162 -21.26 38.05 31.76
CA ASP A 1162 -20.59 37.70 33.02
C ASP A 1162 -20.20 36.23 33.10
N GLU A 1163 -21.05 35.32 32.60
CA GLU A 1163 -20.75 33.89 32.54
C GLU A 1163 -19.64 33.60 31.51
N ILE A 1164 -19.65 34.28 30.37
CA ILE A 1164 -18.58 34.18 29.36
C ILE A 1164 -17.26 34.69 29.94
N ARG A 1165 -17.27 35.83 30.66
CA ARG A 1165 -16.10 36.36 31.34
C ARG A 1165 -15.53 35.35 32.33
N LYS A 1166 -16.37 34.78 33.21
CA LYS A 1166 -15.92 33.76 34.18
C LYS A 1166 -15.38 32.52 33.47
N ALA A 1167 -16.06 32.02 32.45
CA ALA A 1167 -15.61 30.87 31.66
C ALA A 1167 -14.26 31.13 30.98
N SER A 1168 -14.04 32.33 30.44
CA SER A 1168 -12.76 32.71 29.81
C SER A 1168 -11.59 32.69 30.80
N GLN A 1169 -11.81 33.07 32.06
CA GLN A 1169 -10.78 33.00 33.10
C GLN A 1169 -10.44 31.55 33.49
N ILE A 1170 -11.41 30.64 33.41
CA ILE A 1170 -11.18 29.20 33.64
C ILE A 1170 -10.41 28.60 32.46
N VAL A 1171 -10.84 28.90 31.23
CA VAL A 1171 -10.21 28.41 30.00
C VAL A 1171 -8.78 28.94 29.85
N SER A 1172 -8.52 30.18 30.25
CA SER A 1172 -7.17 30.76 30.27
C SER A 1172 -6.20 29.96 31.14
N TRP A 1173 -6.68 29.30 32.21
CA TRP A 1173 -5.85 28.40 33.00
C TRP A 1173 -5.70 27.02 32.35
N LEU A 1174 -6.79 26.44 31.83
CA LEU A 1174 -6.77 25.11 31.18
C LEU A 1174 -5.83 25.07 29.97
N ILE A 1175 -5.84 26.11 29.13
CA ILE A 1175 -4.95 26.20 27.96
C ILE A 1175 -3.46 26.15 28.36
N LYS A 1176 -3.09 26.72 29.51
CA LYS A 1176 -1.71 26.65 30.02
C LYS A 1176 -1.26 25.24 30.40
N GLN A 1177 -2.20 24.31 30.61
CA GLN A 1177 -1.92 22.92 30.98
C GLN A 1177 -1.76 22.01 29.76
N GLN A 1178 -1.97 22.52 28.53
CA GLN A 1178 -1.78 21.72 27.32
C GLN A 1178 -0.30 21.37 27.10
N ASN A 1179 -0.07 20.13 26.66
CA ASN A 1179 1.22 19.66 26.19
C ASN A 1179 1.49 20.14 24.74
N PRO A 1180 2.70 19.93 24.20
CA PRO A 1180 3.08 20.32 22.83
C PRO A 1180 2.14 19.83 21.72
N TYR A 1181 1.42 18.74 21.96
CA TYR A 1181 0.60 18.04 20.98
C TYR A 1181 -0.90 18.37 21.12
N GLY A 1182 -1.26 19.33 21.99
CA GLY A 1182 -2.65 19.73 22.22
C GLY A 1182 -3.44 18.83 23.20
N GLY A 1183 -2.80 17.81 23.78
CA GLY A 1183 -3.33 16.99 24.87
C GLY A 1183 -2.96 17.50 26.27
N PHE A 1184 -3.24 16.72 27.31
CA PHE A 1184 -2.92 17.04 28.71
C PHE A 1184 -2.02 15.95 29.31
N ALA A 1185 -1.85 15.94 30.64
CA ALA A 1185 -0.87 15.09 31.32
C ALA A 1185 -1.29 13.60 31.41
N SER A 1186 -2.58 13.30 31.36
CA SER A 1186 -3.13 11.95 31.40
C SER A 1186 -4.13 11.69 30.27
N THR A 1187 -4.73 10.52 30.29
CA THR A 1187 -5.81 10.16 29.36
C THR A 1187 -7.12 10.86 29.70
N GLN A 1188 -7.54 10.79 30.97
CA GLN A 1188 -8.86 11.24 31.39
C GLN A 1188 -8.95 12.77 31.44
N ASP A 1189 -7.91 13.45 31.94
CA ASP A 1189 -7.83 14.91 31.87
C ASP A 1189 -7.90 15.41 30.42
N THR A 1190 -7.24 14.73 29.47
CA THR A 1190 -7.30 15.09 28.05
C THR A 1190 -8.72 14.96 27.50
N VAL A 1191 -9.41 13.84 27.76
CA VAL A 1191 -10.79 13.63 27.28
C VAL A 1191 -11.74 14.69 27.84
N VAL A 1192 -11.69 14.92 29.16
CA VAL A 1192 -12.60 15.86 29.85
C VAL A 1192 -12.28 17.31 29.50
N ALA A 1193 -11.00 17.68 29.42
CA ALA A 1193 -10.58 19.03 29.06
C ALA A 1193 -10.89 19.36 27.60
N LEU A 1194 -10.67 18.42 26.67
CA LEU A 1194 -11.05 18.62 25.27
C LEU A 1194 -12.57 18.71 25.11
N GLU A 1195 -13.37 17.92 25.84
CA GLU A 1195 -14.83 18.07 25.85
C GLU A 1195 -15.24 19.47 26.34
N ALA A 1196 -14.63 19.95 27.42
CA ALA A 1196 -14.92 21.26 28.00
C ALA A 1196 -14.48 22.42 27.10
N LEU A 1197 -13.28 22.34 26.50
CA LEU A 1197 -12.74 23.34 25.57
C LEU A 1197 -13.53 23.37 24.26
N ALA A 1198 -13.87 22.20 23.70
CA ALA A 1198 -14.77 22.08 22.56
C ALA A 1198 -16.11 22.75 22.84
N LEU A 1199 -16.75 22.41 23.96
CA LEU A 1199 -18.03 23.00 24.35
C LEU A 1199 -17.91 24.53 24.53
N TYR A 1200 -16.87 25.01 25.19
CA TYR A 1200 -16.62 26.45 25.34
C TYR A 1200 -16.43 27.14 24.00
N ALA A 1201 -15.62 26.56 23.12
CA ALA A 1201 -15.32 27.11 21.82
C ALA A 1201 -16.58 27.18 20.94
N THR A 1202 -17.48 26.18 20.97
CA THR A 1202 -18.78 26.27 20.25
C THR A 1202 -19.67 27.41 20.75
N LYS A 1203 -19.51 27.85 22.01
CA LYS A 1203 -20.28 28.95 22.60
C LYS A 1203 -19.65 30.33 22.40
N THR A 1204 -18.36 30.40 22.08
CA THR A 1204 -17.59 31.65 22.01
C THR A 1204 -17.01 31.95 20.62
N PHE A 1205 -17.10 30.99 19.69
CA PHE A 1205 -16.61 31.12 18.32
C PHE A 1205 -17.23 32.32 17.57
N SER A 1206 -16.37 33.11 16.92
CA SER A 1206 -16.77 34.21 16.02
C SER A 1206 -16.51 33.83 14.56
N LYS A 1207 -17.49 34.13 13.68
CA LYS A 1207 -17.40 33.88 12.22
C LYS A 1207 -16.49 34.87 11.49
N ASP A 1208 -16.29 36.07 12.05
CA ASP A 1208 -15.45 37.11 11.44
C ASP A 1208 -13.94 36.78 11.55
N GLY A 1209 -13.58 35.80 12.39
CA GLY A 1209 -12.21 35.27 12.54
C GLY A 1209 -11.23 36.26 13.19
N PRO A 1210 -10.01 35.80 13.55
CA PRO A 1210 -8.93 36.70 13.91
C PRO A 1210 -8.40 37.45 12.67
N ASP A 1211 -7.93 38.68 12.84
CA ASP A 1211 -7.02 39.40 11.91
C ASP A 1211 -5.97 40.10 12.78
N LEU A 1212 -4.86 39.39 13.00
CA LEU A 1212 -3.84 39.72 13.99
C LEU A 1212 -2.48 39.88 13.29
N GLN A 1213 -1.79 40.98 13.61
CA GLN A 1213 -0.38 41.17 13.32
C GLN A 1213 0.43 40.89 14.59
N VAL A 1214 1.34 39.92 14.49
CA VAL A 1214 2.19 39.47 15.59
C VAL A 1214 3.63 39.82 15.26
N SER A 1215 4.31 40.51 16.16
CA SER A 1215 5.74 40.81 16.08
C SER A 1215 6.47 40.19 17.26
N LEU A 1216 7.33 39.21 16.98
CA LEU A 1216 8.26 38.60 17.91
C LEU A 1216 9.58 39.38 17.85
N SER A 1217 10.07 39.84 19.00
CA SER A 1217 11.28 40.66 19.09
C SER A 1217 12.18 40.24 20.26
N SER A 1218 13.48 40.29 20.03
CA SER A 1218 14.55 40.14 21.04
C SER A 1218 15.77 40.95 20.57
N GLU A 1219 16.80 41.10 21.40
CA GLU A 1219 17.99 41.88 21.06
C GLU A 1219 18.67 41.32 19.78
N GLY A 1220 18.60 42.08 18.68
CA GLY A 1220 19.13 41.70 17.37
C GLY A 1220 18.28 40.71 16.55
N PHE A 1221 17.05 40.37 17.00
CA PHE A 1221 16.15 39.44 16.31
C PHE A 1221 14.72 39.98 16.22
N SER A 1222 14.10 39.93 15.04
CA SER A 1222 12.70 40.29 14.86
C SER A 1222 12.03 39.44 13.78
N LYS A 1223 10.80 38.98 14.06
CA LYS A 1223 9.94 38.28 13.10
C LYS A 1223 8.51 38.76 13.19
N ASN A 1224 7.89 38.96 12.02
CA ASN A 1224 6.49 39.36 11.89
C ASN A 1224 5.68 38.23 11.27
N ILE A 1225 4.49 38.00 11.83
CA ILE A 1225 3.57 36.92 11.46
C ILE A 1225 2.17 37.51 11.36
N ARG A 1226 1.37 37.02 10.41
CA ARG A 1226 -0.04 37.40 10.26
C ARG A 1226 -0.93 36.17 10.50
N VAL A 1227 -1.92 36.32 11.37
CA VAL A 1227 -2.91 35.29 11.65
C VAL A 1227 -4.29 35.83 11.29
N ASP A 1228 -4.89 35.26 10.25
CA ASP A 1228 -6.21 35.61 9.72
C ASP A 1228 -7.14 34.39 9.63
N ASN A 1229 -8.37 34.57 9.15
CA ASN A 1229 -9.35 33.48 9.06
C ASN A 1229 -8.95 32.35 8.08
N THR A 1230 -8.04 32.59 7.12
CA THR A 1230 -7.58 31.58 6.15
C THR A 1230 -6.50 30.67 6.72
N ASN A 1231 -5.70 31.17 7.67
CA ASN A 1231 -4.60 30.43 8.28
C ASN A 1231 -4.75 30.23 9.81
N ARG A 1232 -5.94 30.49 10.37
CA ARG A 1232 -6.24 30.34 11.81
C ARG A 1232 -5.94 28.97 12.42
N LEU A 1233 -6.01 27.90 11.62
CA LEU A 1233 -5.71 26.52 12.01
C LEU A 1233 -4.28 26.08 11.63
N LEU A 1234 -3.53 26.90 10.89
CA LEU A 1234 -2.18 26.59 10.46
C LEU A 1234 -1.20 26.90 11.60
N LEU A 1235 -0.50 25.88 12.10
CA LEU A 1235 0.56 26.07 13.08
C LEU A 1235 1.76 26.78 12.44
N GLN A 1236 2.05 28.01 12.88
CA GLN A 1236 3.18 28.80 12.39
C GLN A 1236 4.30 28.81 13.43
N THR A 1237 5.41 28.13 13.15
CA THR A 1237 6.53 27.93 14.10
C THR A 1237 7.74 28.80 13.76
N VAL A 1238 8.37 29.38 14.78
CA VAL A 1238 9.63 30.14 14.68
C VAL A 1238 10.66 29.59 15.66
N GLU A 1239 11.82 29.16 15.15
CA GLU A 1239 12.96 28.78 15.98
C GLU A 1239 13.66 29.99 16.60
N LEU A 1240 14.03 29.89 17.87
CA LEU A 1240 14.69 30.97 18.61
C LEU A 1240 16.21 30.86 18.52
N PRO A 1241 16.93 31.93 18.13
CA PRO A 1241 18.35 31.85 17.81
C PRO A 1241 19.28 31.76 19.04
N ALA A 1242 18.85 32.20 20.23
CA ALA A 1242 19.68 32.21 21.43
C ALA A 1242 18.87 32.05 22.72
N ILE A 1243 19.35 31.20 23.64
CA ILE A 1243 18.74 30.90 24.95
C ILE A 1243 19.88 30.85 25.99
N PRO A 1244 19.72 31.44 27.21
CA PRO A 1244 18.57 32.20 27.67
C PRO A 1244 18.60 33.64 27.15
N ARG A 1245 17.49 34.10 26.59
CA ARG A 1245 17.21 35.51 26.26
C ARG A 1245 15.73 35.78 26.44
N ASP A 1246 15.38 37.04 26.67
CA ASP A 1246 13.99 37.44 26.75
C ASP A 1246 13.44 37.69 25.34
N TYR A 1247 12.28 37.10 25.06
CA TYR A 1247 11.57 37.28 23.80
C TYR A 1247 10.23 37.92 24.07
N THR A 1248 9.98 39.08 23.46
CA THR A 1248 8.71 39.80 23.60
C THR A 1248 7.86 39.59 22.36
N VAL A 1249 6.65 39.07 22.57
CA VAL A 1249 5.61 38.94 21.56
C VAL A 1249 4.66 40.11 21.70
N HIS A 1250 4.49 40.89 20.64
CA HIS A 1250 3.52 41.99 20.57
C HIS A 1250 2.46 41.69 19.51
N VAL A 1251 1.20 41.90 19.83
CA VAL A 1251 0.03 41.52 19.02
C VAL A 1251 -0.87 42.73 18.83
N GLN A 1252 -1.28 43.00 17.61
CA GLN A 1252 -2.22 44.06 17.24
C GLN A 1252 -3.33 43.50 16.33
N GLY A 1253 -4.56 44.04 16.45
CA GLY A 1253 -5.70 43.64 15.61
C GLY A 1253 -6.90 43.13 16.40
N HIS A 1254 -7.76 42.34 15.75
CA HIS A 1254 -9.00 41.79 16.33
C HIS A 1254 -8.92 40.25 16.42
N GLY A 1255 -9.41 39.67 17.53
CA GLY A 1255 -9.36 38.23 17.80
C GLY A 1255 -8.46 37.87 18.98
N CYS A 1256 -8.13 36.59 19.13
CA CYS A 1256 -7.18 36.10 20.14
C CYS A 1256 -6.09 35.28 19.47
N LEU A 1257 -4.85 35.48 19.89
CA LEU A 1257 -3.70 34.69 19.48
C LEU A 1257 -3.42 33.62 20.53
N PHE A 1258 -3.42 32.36 20.10
CA PHE A 1258 -2.87 31.27 20.87
C PHE A 1258 -1.37 31.17 20.61
N LEU A 1259 -0.59 31.19 21.69
CA LEU A 1259 0.86 31.16 21.69
C LEU A 1259 1.32 29.92 22.46
N GLN A 1260 2.23 29.14 21.88
CA GLN A 1260 2.88 28.04 22.58
C GLN A 1260 4.40 28.13 22.40
N VAL A 1261 5.13 28.01 23.49
CA VAL A 1261 6.59 27.98 23.55
C VAL A 1261 7.01 26.61 24.07
N ILE A 1262 7.98 25.99 23.41
CA ILE A 1262 8.56 24.69 23.81
C ILE A 1262 10.05 24.86 24.01
#